data_AF-A0A099LSA3-F1
#
_entry.id   AF-A0A099LSA3-F1
#
_cell.length_a   1.000
_cell.length_b   1.000
_cell.length_c   1.000
_cell.angle_alpha   90.00
_cell.angle_beta   90.00
_cell.angle_gamma   90.00
#
_symmetry.space_group_name_H-M   'P 1'
#
loop_
_entity.id
_entity.type
_entity.pdbx_description
1 polymer ?
#
loop_
_entity_poly.entity_id
_entity_poly.type
_entity_poly.pdbx_seq_one_letter_code
_entity_poly.pdbx_strand_id
1 'polypeptide(L)'
;MKFSESWLREWVNPAITTDELTHQITMAGLEVDDVLPVAGEFNGVKVGHVVECGQHPDADKLRVTKVDVGEAELLDIVCGAANCRQGLKVAVATVGATLPGDFKIKKAKLRGQPSHGMLCSFTELGIDVESNGIMELAQDAPVGMDFRAFLALNDVTVDVDLTSNRADCFSIRGMAREVGVLNRADVTEPSVEAVAVSIDDKVSIDVKAPAACPRYLGRVVKNVNVQAQTPLWMQEKLRRCGIRSIDPVVDITNYILLEQGQPMHAFDLAKIEGGIVVRMAEQGEKLTLLDGSEAELNADTLVVADHNKALAIAGIFGGEHSGVNAETKDVLLECAFFAPDHIRGRARSYGLHTDSSMRFERGVDYALQVSAMERATALLVEICGGEVAPVVAVESQADLPKPNKVALRRSKLDNLLGHHIADSDVVEILERLGMAVETTAEGWVAVAPTWRFDIAIEQDLVEEVGRIYGYDNIPNQNPTAALKMHDHQEAKLPLKRVRDLLVDRGYHEAITYSFVEPEQQKLVVPGVDALILPNPISAEMSAMRLGLIQGLLNTVVHNQKRQQPRVRLFEYGLRFIPCESAENGMRQEPMLAGVIAGTRSEEHWNIETNTVDFFDLKGDVEAILELSANDKAYSFVATKHPALHPGQSAAIVVDGKEIGVIGTVHPELERKFGLNGRTIVFEIEWSAINRKVIPEAVALSKFPANRRDIAVVVDQAVASGDIVNACLEAGGEFLKAAKLFDVYVGKGVEEGKKSLAIALTLQSNERTLEDADIAGAVDAIVAHVAEKFGASLRD
;
A
#
# COMPACT_ATOMS: atom_id res chain seq x y z
N MET A 1 14.23 7.22 5.17
CA MET A 1 15.19 7.78 6.16
C MET A 1 16.26 8.45 5.35
N LYS A 2 16.42 9.76 5.48
CA LYS A 2 17.38 10.54 4.69
C LYS A 2 18.69 10.75 5.44
N PHE A 3 19.81 10.64 4.74
CA PHE A 3 21.12 11.00 5.28
C PHE A 3 22.07 11.58 4.22
N SER A 4 23.06 12.35 4.68
CA SER A 4 24.19 12.82 3.87
C SER A 4 25.22 11.70 3.69
N GLU A 5 25.59 11.40 2.45
CA GLU A 5 26.65 10.42 2.15
C GLU A 5 27.98 10.84 2.81
N SER A 6 28.35 12.12 2.70
CA SER A 6 29.57 12.65 3.31
C SER A 6 29.56 12.49 4.83
N TRP A 7 28.42 12.71 5.49
CA TRP A 7 28.30 12.49 6.93
C TRP A 7 28.44 11.01 7.28
N LEU A 8 27.85 10.10 6.50
CA LEU A 8 28.07 8.65 6.68
C LEU A 8 29.56 8.29 6.52
N ARG A 9 30.24 8.90 5.54
CA ARG A 9 31.67 8.68 5.28
C ARG A 9 32.61 9.21 6.35
N GLU A 10 32.16 10.11 7.23
CA GLU A 10 32.91 10.48 8.43
C GLU A 10 33.07 9.28 9.39
N TRP A 11 32.11 8.35 9.37
CA TRP A 11 32.10 7.15 10.24
C TRP A 11 32.75 5.96 9.55
N VAL A 12 32.43 5.74 8.27
CA VAL A 12 32.95 4.61 7.48
C VAL A 12 33.10 5.01 6.02
N ASN A 13 34.33 4.97 5.51
CA ASN A 13 34.64 5.45 4.17
C ASN A 13 35.18 4.31 3.27
N PRO A 14 34.31 3.41 2.78
CA PRO A 14 34.73 2.39 1.83
C PRO A 14 35.19 3.03 0.52
N ALA A 15 36.21 2.44 -0.11
CA ALA A 15 36.81 2.94 -1.34
C ALA A 15 35.95 2.60 -2.58
N ILE A 16 34.66 2.94 -2.53
CA ILE A 16 33.64 2.70 -3.55
C ILE A 16 32.93 4.01 -3.90
N THR A 17 32.37 4.07 -5.10
CA THR A 17 31.57 5.19 -5.60
C THR A 17 30.23 5.31 -4.88
N THR A 18 29.55 6.46 -5.05
CA THR A 18 28.17 6.65 -4.56
C THR A 18 27.22 5.59 -5.10
N ASP A 19 27.29 5.26 -6.39
CA ASP A 19 26.42 4.27 -7.03
C ASP A 19 26.65 2.85 -6.47
N GLU A 20 27.90 2.48 -6.24
CA GLU A 20 28.23 1.19 -5.62
C GLU A 20 27.76 1.12 -4.17
N LEU A 21 27.90 2.21 -3.41
CA LEU A 21 27.44 2.31 -2.03
C LEU A 21 25.92 2.15 -1.92
N THR A 22 25.15 2.89 -2.73
CA THR A 22 23.68 2.85 -2.69
C THR A 22 23.15 1.51 -3.18
N HIS A 23 23.80 0.91 -4.18
CA HIS A 23 23.51 -0.46 -4.59
C HIS A 23 23.78 -1.46 -3.47
N GLN A 24 24.92 -1.37 -2.79
CA GLN A 24 25.28 -2.27 -1.69
C GLN A 24 24.30 -2.15 -0.51
N ILE A 25 23.88 -0.93 -0.14
CA ILE A 25 22.87 -0.69 0.90
C ILE A 25 21.53 -1.35 0.52
N THR A 26 21.10 -1.18 -0.74
CA THR A 26 19.88 -1.83 -1.27
C THR A 26 19.96 -3.35 -1.21
N MET A 27 21.08 -3.93 -1.68
CA MET A 27 21.28 -5.39 -1.65
C MET A 27 21.40 -5.96 -0.23
N ALA A 28 21.72 -5.11 0.74
CA ALA A 28 21.71 -5.44 2.16
C ALA A 28 20.31 -5.37 2.80
N GLY A 29 19.24 -5.19 2.01
CA GLY A 29 17.86 -5.16 2.49
C GLY A 29 17.39 -3.79 2.98
N LEU A 30 18.13 -2.72 2.66
CA LEU A 30 17.81 -1.33 2.97
C LEU A 30 17.58 -0.59 1.66
N GLU A 31 16.37 -0.66 1.10
CA GLU A 31 16.09 -0.16 -0.26
C GLU A 31 16.33 1.36 -0.35
N VAL A 32 17.16 1.79 -1.32
CA VAL A 32 17.40 3.21 -1.59
C VAL A 32 16.33 3.71 -2.57
N ASP A 33 15.45 4.59 -2.10
CA ASP A 33 14.36 5.17 -2.89
C ASP A 33 14.87 6.27 -3.83
N ASP A 34 15.75 7.13 -3.34
CA ASP A 34 16.23 8.31 -4.08
C ASP A 34 17.64 8.74 -3.64
N VAL A 35 18.36 9.37 -4.57
CA VAL A 35 19.70 9.94 -4.35
C VAL A 35 19.73 11.31 -5.00
N LEU A 36 19.65 12.35 -4.17
CA LEU A 36 19.54 13.73 -4.63
C LEU A 36 20.77 14.56 -4.26
N PRO A 37 21.27 15.43 -5.15
CA PRO A 37 22.36 16.33 -4.80
C PRO A 37 21.93 17.33 -3.72
N VAL A 38 22.83 17.65 -2.79
CA VAL A 38 22.49 18.54 -1.66
C VAL A 38 22.33 20.02 -2.06
N ALA A 39 22.76 20.38 -3.27
CA ALA A 39 22.69 21.71 -3.87
C ALA A 39 22.60 21.60 -5.41
N GLY A 40 22.09 22.65 -6.07
CA GLY A 40 22.09 22.73 -7.54
C GLY A 40 23.50 22.80 -8.13
N GLU A 41 23.65 22.56 -9.44
CA GLU A 41 24.94 22.63 -10.13
C GLU A 41 25.38 24.09 -10.41
N PHE A 42 26.59 24.46 -10.00
CA PHE A 42 27.17 25.79 -10.24
C PHE A 42 28.69 25.79 -10.11
N ASN A 43 29.35 26.83 -10.64
CA ASN A 43 30.80 27.04 -10.53
C ASN A 43 31.14 28.53 -10.34
N GLY A 44 32.37 28.84 -9.91
CA GLY A 44 32.88 30.21 -9.82
C GLY A 44 32.30 31.05 -8.67
N VAL A 45 31.71 30.39 -7.67
CA VAL A 45 31.19 31.00 -6.45
C VAL A 45 32.22 30.86 -5.34
N LYS A 46 32.61 31.98 -4.71
CA LYS A 46 33.63 32.02 -3.65
C LYS A 46 33.05 32.61 -2.37
N VAL A 47 33.68 32.33 -1.24
CA VAL A 47 33.46 33.06 0.01
C VAL A 47 34.01 34.48 -0.13
N GLY A 48 33.19 35.48 0.13
CA GLY A 48 33.57 36.90 0.07
C GLY A 48 33.26 37.67 1.35
N HIS A 49 33.84 38.86 1.48
CA HIS A 49 33.65 39.77 2.60
C HIS A 49 33.24 41.17 2.13
N VAL A 50 32.11 41.67 2.62
CA VAL A 50 31.59 43.01 2.29
C VAL A 50 32.35 44.08 3.07
N VAL A 51 33.39 44.67 2.45
CA VAL A 51 34.29 45.66 3.07
C VAL A 51 33.61 47.02 3.21
N GLU A 52 32.91 47.47 2.17
CA GLU A 52 32.15 48.72 2.15
C GLU A 52 30.73 48.44 1.66
N CYS A 53 29.72 49.09 2.25
CA CYS A 53 28.33 48.98 1.83
C CYS A 53 27.63 50.34 1.93
N GLY A 54 27.38 50.98 0.78
CA GLY A 54 26.71 52.27 0.68
C GLY A 54 25.33 52.18 0.04
N GLN A 55 24.49 53.19 0.27
CA GLN A 55 23.21 53.33 -0.43
C GLN A 55 23.45 53.60 -1.92
N HIS A 56 22.69 52.96 -2.81
CA HIS A 56 22.78 53.24 -4.24
C HIS A 56 22.28 54.66 -4.56
N PRO A 57 23.04 55.49 -5.31
CA PRO A 57 22.70 56.91 -5.53
C PRO A 57 21.39 57.13 -6.27
N ASP A 58 21.05 56.21 -7.19
CA ASP A 58 19.87 56.31 -8.07
C ASP A 58 18.80 55.22 -7.81
N ALA A 59 18.83 54.53 -6.66
CA ALA A 59 17.86 53.48 -6.35
C ALA A 59 17.67 53.25 -4.84
N ASP A 60 16.44 53.42 -4.34
CA ASP A 60 16.12 53.35 -2.90
C ASP A 60 16.31 51.95 -2.29
N LYS A 61 16.12 50.89 -3.09
CA LYS A 61 16.17 49.49 -2.63
C LYS A 61 17.48 48.77 -2.93
N LEU A 62 18.48 49.46 -3.49
CA LEU A 62 19.76 48.85 -3.85
C LEU A 62 20.91 49.41 -3.00
N ARG A 63 21.92 48.59 -2.79
CA ARG A 63 23.17 48.93 -2.12
C ARG A 63 24.33 48.71 -3.09
N VAL A 64 25.34 49.57 -3.02
CA VAL A 64 26.60 49.42 -3.75
C VAL A 64 27.64 48.96 -2.74
N THR A 65 28.24 47.80 -2.99
CA THR A 65 29.20 47.19 -2.08
C THR A 65 30.56 47.02 -2.72
N LYS A 66 31.61 47.10 -1.90
CA LYS A 66 32.94 46.60 -2.25
C LYS A 66 33.20 45.29 -1.54
N VAL A 67 33.50 44.26 -2.30
CA VAL A 67 33.56 42.89 -1.80
C VAL A 67 34.95 42.31 -2.06
N ASP A 68 35.58 41.85 -0.99
CA ASP A 68 36.83 41.11 -1.04
C ASP A 68 36.54 39.63 -1.29
N VAL A 69 37.16 39.05 -2.31
CA VAL A 69 37.09 37.62 -2.65
C VAL A 69 38.48 36.98 -2.68
N GLY A 70 39.47 37.58 -2.01
CA GLY A 70 40.84 37.09 -1.94
C GLY A 70 41.68 37.39 -3.18
N GLU A 71 41.24 38.36 -3.99
CA GLU A 71 41.95 38.83 -5.19
C GLU A 71 42.61 40.20 -4.93
N ALA A 72 43.47 40.64 -5.85
CA ALA A 72 44.26 41.87 -5.67
C ALA A 72 43.41 43.15 -5.62
N GLU A 73 42.23 43.14 -6.23
CA GLU A 73 41.29 44.27 -6.28
C GLU A 73 39.93 43.88 -5.67
N LEU A 74 39.31 44.83 -4.97
CA LEU A 74 37.94 44.67 -4.46
C LEU A 74 36.93 44.73 -5.62
N LEU A 75 35.90 43.90 -5.56
CA LEU A 75 34.83 43.87 -6.56
C LEU A 75 33.71 44.84 -6.20
N ASP A 76 33.34 45.73 -7.12
CA ASP A 76 32.10 46.51 -7.03
C ASP A 76 30.90 45.60 -7.34
N ILE A 77 29.98 45.40 -6.40
CA ILE A 77 28.78 44.57 -6.58
C ILE A 77 27.55 45.36 -6.13
N VAL A 78 26.49 45.35 -6.93
CA VAL A 78 25.20 45.94 -6.55
C VAL A 78 24.30 44.85 -6.00
N CYS A 79 23.78 45.03 -4.78
CA CYS A 79 22.92 44.07 -4.11
C CYS A 79 21.60 44.71 -3.67
N GLY A 80 20.48 44.02 -3.87
CA GLY A 80 19.15 44.47 -3.44
C GLY A 80 18.61 43.80 -2.18
N ALA A 81 19.37 42.88 -1.57
CA ALA A 81 18.90 42.13 -0.41
C ALA A 81 18.85 43.03 0.84
N ALA A 82 17.72 42.98 1.55
CA ALA A 82 17.45 43.85 2.70
C ALA A 82 18.47 43.66 3.84
N ASN A 83 19.06 42.47 3.96
CA ASN A 83 20.05 42.11 4.98
C ASN A 83 21.52 42.46 4.62
N CYS A 84 21.81 42.88 3.38
CA CYS A 84 23.17 43.17 2.90
C CYS A 84 23.84 44.36 3.62
N ARG A 85 24.80 44.14 4.51
CA ARG A 85 25.46 45.19 5.30
C ARG A 85 26.97 45.04 5.30
N GLN A 86 27.66 46.12 5.67
CA GLN A 86 29.11 46.11 5.85
C GLN A 86 29.51 45.08 6.92
N GLY A 87 30.62 44.36 6.67
CA GLY A 87 31.16 43.35 7.58
C GLY A 87 30.59 41.95 7.43
N LEU A 88 29.71 41.70 6.45
CA LEU A 88 29.17 40.37 6.18
C LEU A 88 30.16 39.48 5.41
N LYS A 89 30.21 38.21 5.81
CA LYS A 89 30.74 37.12 4.98
C LYS A 89 29.59 36.53 4.17
N VAL A 90 29.79 36.38 2.87
CA VAL A 90 28.71 36.06 1.90
C VAL A 90 29.22 35.12 0.81
N ALA A 91 28.30 34.45 0.11
CA ALA A 91 28.61 33.73 -1.12
C ALA A 91 28.62 34.70 -2.31
N VAL A 92 29.71 34.72 -3.09
CA VAL A 92 29.91 35.66 -4.20
C VAL A 92 30.09 34.89 -5.50
N ALA A 93 29.14 35.02 -6.42
CA ALA A 93 29.31 34.56 -7.79
C ALA A 93 30.14 35.58 -8.58
N THR A 94 31.35 35.18 -8.96
CA THR A 94 32.30 36.03 -9.68
C THR A 94 31.98 36.10 -11.18
N VAL A 95 32.55 37.08 -11.90
CA VAL A 95 32.37 37.15 -13.36
C VAL A 95 32.90 35.88 -14.03
N GLY A 96 32.08 35.23 -14.84
CA GLY A 96 32.38 33.93 -15.45
C GLY A 96 31.76 32.74 -14.72
N ALA A 97 31.25 32.93 -13.49
CA ALA A 97 30.47 31.93 -12.78
C ALA A 97 29.20 31.55 -13.56
N THR A 98 28.79 30.29 -13.42
CA THR A 98 27.51 29.77 -13.94
C THR A 98 26.70 29.21 -12.77
N LEU A 99 25.51 29.77 -12.54
CA LEU A 99 24.56 29.34 -11.51
C LEU A 99 23.54 28.32 -12.08
N PRO A 100 22.74 27.64 -11.23
CA PRO A 100 21.73 26.69 -11.69
C PRO A 100 20.79 27.31 -12.74
N GLY A 101 20.42 26.51 -13.75
CA GLY A 101 19.63 26.99 -14.90
C GLY A 101 20.45 27.68 -16.00
N ASP A 102 21.76 27.40 -16.09
CA ASP A 102 22.72 27.98 -17.06
C ASP A 102 22.80 29.52 -16.98
N PHE A 103 22.68 30.06 -15.77
CA PHE A 103 22.71 31.51 -15.54
C PHE A 103 24.14 32.02 -15.39
N LYS A 104 24.68 32.63 -16.45
CA LYS A 104 26.08 33.11 -16.52
C LYS A 104 26.25 34.52 -15.96
N ILE A 105 27.14 34.69 -15.00
CA ILE A 105 27.50 35.98 -14.42
C ILE A 105 28.44 36.75 -15.35
N LYS A 106 28.06 37.98 -15.69
CA LYS A 106 28.81 38.89 -16.57
C LYS A 106 28.96 40.26 -15.90
N LYS A 107 29.94 41.04 -16.35
CA LYS A 107 30.03 42.46 -15.96
C LYS A 107 28.80 43.20 -16.47
N ALA A 108 28.09 43.87 -15.57
CA ALA A 108 26.90 44.64 -15.88
C ALA A 108 26.93 46.01 -15.19
N LYS A 109 26.02 46.89 -15.60
CA LYS A 109 25.69 48.09 -14.84
C LYS A 109 24.25 47.99 -14.38
N LEU A 110 24.02 48.07 -13.08
CA LEU A 110 22.69 48.10 -12.48
C LEU A 110 22.41 49.55 -12.10
N ARG A 111 21.40 50.16 -12.72
CA ARG A 111 20.98 51.55 -12.47
C ARG A 111 22.13 52.58 -12.52
N GLY A 112 23.11 52.35 -13.39
CA GLY A 112 24.24 53.27 -13.63
C GLY A 112 25.53 52.90 -12.88
N GLN A 113 25.45 52.10 -11.82
CA GLN A 113 26.61 51.65 -11.04
C GLN A 113 27.16 50.31 -11.58
N PRO A 114 28.49 50.10 -11.59
CA PRO A 114 29.09 48.85 -12.02
C PRO A 114 28.76 47.71 -11.03
N SER A 115 28.50 46.51 -11.56
CA SER A 115 28.37 45.27 -10.78
C SER A 115 29.19 44.18 -11.46
N HIS A 116 30.26 43.75 -10.79
CA HIS A 116 31.23 42.75 -11.23
C HIS A 116 31.05 41.42 -10.49
N GLY A 117 29.79 41.02 -10.29
CA GLY A 117 29.42 39.80 -9.59
C GLY A 117 28.00 39.88 -9.06
N MET A 118 27.66 38.89 -8.24
CA MET A 118 26.38 38.77 -7.55
C MET A 118 26.61 38.16 -6.16
N LEU A 119 25.91 38.69 -5.15
CA LEU A 119 25.85 38.07 -3.82
C LEU A 119 24.68 37.09 -3.80
N CYS A 120 24.94 35.84 -3.45
CA CYS A 120 23.96 34.76 -3.63
C CYS A 120 23.15 34.46 -2.36
N SER A 121 21.90 34.07 -2.59
CA SER A 121 20.98 33.44 -1.64
C SER A 121 21.00 31.91 -1.78
N PHE A 122 20.41 31.20 -0.82
CA PHE A 122 20.24 29.73 -0.89
C PHE A 122 19.50 29.27 -2.14
N THR A 123 18.39 29.92 -2.46
CA THR A 123 17.59 29.59 -3.65
C THR A 123 18.38 29.76 -4.95
N GLU A 124 19.19 30.80 -5.08
CA GLU A 124 20.01 31.04 -6.28
C GLU A 124 21.12 30.00 -6.48
N LEU A 125 21.58 29.34 -5.40
CA LEU A 125 22.54 28.24 -5.48
C LEU A 125 21.86 26.86 -5.51
N GLY A 126 20.53 26.82 -5.59
CA GLY A 126 19.75 25.58 -5.58
C GLY A 126 19.88 24.81 -4.27
N ILE A 127 20.05 25.52 -3.14
CA ILE A 127 20.02 24.95 -1.80
C ILE A 127 18.61 25.16 -1.24
N ASP A 128 17.97 24.08 -0.82
CA ASP A 128 16.59 24.07 -0.33
C ASP A 128 16.48 24.64 1.10
N VAL A 129 16.62 25.96 1.20
CA VAL A 129 16.43 26.76 2.41
C VAL A 129 15.63 27.99 2.02
N GLU A 130 14.48 28.19 2.65
CA GLU A 130 13.72 29.42 2.49
C GLU A 130 14.49 30.61 3.08
N SER A 131 14.80 31.59 2.24
CA SER A 131 15.52 32.80 2.67
C SER A 131 14.96 34.03 1.93
N ASN A 132 14.78 35.12 2.68
CA ASN A 132 14.37 36.42 2.15
C ASN A 132 15.56 37.32 1.75
N GLY A 133 16.79 36.78 1.74
CA GLY A 133 18.00 37.57 1.51
C GLY A 133 19.24 36.76 1.11
N ILE A 134 20.39 37.45 1.05
CA ILE A 134 21.68 36.81 0.76
C ILE A 134 22.14 35.97 1.94
N MET A 135 22.96 34.96 1.67
CA MET A 135 23.54 34.11 2.72
C MET A 135 24.44 34.91 3.66
N GLU A 136 24.26 34.71 4.96
CA GLU A 136 25.16 35.23 5.99
C GLU A 136 26.02 34.07 6.50
N LEU A 137 27.32 34.15 6.23
CA LEU A 137 28.28 33.13 6.66
C LEU A 137 28.91 33.55 8.00
N ALA A 138 29.47 32.57 8.71
CA ALA A 138 30.22 32.82 9.94
C ALA A 138 31.43 33.73 9.68
N GLN A 139 31.81 34.54 10.67
CA GLN A 139 32.83 35.58 10.51
C GLN A 139 34.23 35.03 10.23
N ASP A 140 34.50 33.81 10.66
CA ASP A 140 35.71 33.04 10.41
C ASP A 140 35.75 32.38 9.02
N ALA A 141 34.71 32.55 8.19
CA ALA A 141 34.68 32.00 6.84
C ALA A 141 35.89 32.50 5.99
N PRO A 142 36.64 31.57 5.36
CA PRO A 142 37.89 31.87 4.67
C PRO A 142 37.63 32.55 3.32
N VAL A 143 37.95 33.84 3.22
CA VAL A 143 37.74 34.63 2.00
C VAL A 143 38.56 34.05 0.84
N GLY A 144 37.92 33.92 -0.33
CA GLY A 144 38.51 33.41 -1.56
C GLY A 144 38.44 31.89 -1.73
N MET A 145 38.03 31.14 -0.70
CA MET A 145 37.76 29.70 -0.82
C MET A 145 36.55 29.46 -1.75
N ASP A 146 36.62 28.39 -2.55
CA ASP A 146 35.48 27.94 -3.35
C ASP A 146 34.30 27.56 -2.43
N PHE A 147 33.11 28.04 -2.77
CA PHE A 147 31.95 27.90 -1.91
C PHE A 147 31.45 26.45 -1.80
N ARG A 148 31.62 25.64 -2.86
CA ARG A 148 31.30 24.20 -2.79
C ARG A 148 32.24 23.47 -1.86
N ALA A 149 33.52 23.82 -1.87
CA ALA A 149 34.50 23.26 -0.95
C ALA A 149 34.23 23.70 0.50
N PHE A 150 33.89 24.98 0.71
CA PHE A 150 33.62 25.52 2.05
C PHE A 150 32.44 24.85 2.76
N LEU A 151 31.33 24.61 2.03
CA LEU A 151 30.14 23.94 2.57
C LEU A 151 30.06 22.44 2.27
N ALA A 152 31.10 21.84 1.69
CA ALA A 152 31.10 20.45 1.22
C ALA A 152 29.81 20.11 0.43
N LEU A 153 29.53 20.88 -0.63
CA LEU A 153 28.31 20.77 -1.46
C LEU A 153 28.41 19.72 -2.57
N ASN A 154 29.58 19.08 -2.74
CA ASN A 154 29.74 17.92 -3.61
C ASN A 154 29.39 16.67 -2.81
N ASP A 155 28.12 16.58 -2.44
CA ASP A 155 27.55 15.57 -1.57
C ASP A 155 26.13 15.24 -2.05
N VAL A 156 25.61 14.09 -1.60
CA VAL A 156 24.23 13.66 -1.90
C VAL A 156 23.48 13.34 -0.62
N THR A 157 22.17 13.55 -0.67
CA THR A 157 21.21 13.01 0.27
C THR A 157 20.70 11.68 -0.29
N VAL A 158 20.90 10.61 0.46
CA VAL A 158 20.37 9.27 0.18
C VAL A 158 19.12 9.06 1.01
N ASP A 159 18.01 8.68 0.39
CA ASP A 159 16.77 8.26 1.08
C ASP A 159 16.62 6.75 1.04
N VAL A 160 16.43 6.15 2.21
CA VAL A 160 16.34 4.70 2.38
C VAL A 160 14.99 4.32 2.99
N ASP A 161 14.24 3.43 2.35
CA ASP A 161 13.05 2.84 2.94
C ASP A 161 13.44 1.73 3.92
N LEU A 162 13.08 1.92 5.18
CA LEU A 162 13.46 1.03 6.27
C LEU A 162 12.28 0.15 6.68
N THR A 163 12.46 -1.16 6.52
CA THR A 163 11.53 -2.16 7.04
C THR A 163 11.48 -2.13 8.57
N SER A 164 10.36 -2.61 9.15
CA SER A 164 10.11 -2.49 10.59
C SER A 164 11.09 -3.24 11.49
N ASN A 165 11.82 -4.24 10.97
CA ASN A 165 12.83 -4.99 11.72
C ASN A 165 14.15 -4.23 11.90
N ARG A 166 14.51 -3.33 10.98
CA ARG A 166 15.79 -2.61 10.98
C ARG A 166 15.72 -1.28 11.75
N ALA A 167 15.26 -1.37 13.01
CA ALA A 167 15.09 -0.21 13.88
C ALA A 167 16.42 0.51 14.17
N ASP A 168 17.52 -0.24 14.20
CA ASP A 168 18.89 0.26 14.38
C ASP A 168 19.33 1.23 13.29
N CYS A 169 18.84 1.05 12.05
CA CYS A 169 19.23 1.82 10.87
C CYS A 169 18.56 3.20 10.77
N PHE A 170 17.73 3.61 11.73
CA PHE A 170 17.13 4.95 11.80
C PHE A 170 18.12 6.06 12.24
N SER A 171 19.42 5.85 12.00
CA SER A 171 20.50 6.75 12.41
C SER A 171 21.75 6.60 11.55
N ILE A 172 22.60 7.63 11.52
CA ILE A 172 23.93 7.58 10.89
C ILE A 172 24.76 6.47 11.53
N ARG A 173 24.73 6.34 12.86
CA ARG A 173 25.44 5.29 13.59
C ARG A 173 25.03 3.88 13.14
N GLY A 174 23.73 3.63 12.98
CA GLY A 174 23.20 2.35 12.49
C GLY A 174 23.60 2.06 11.05
N MET A 175 23.39 3.04 10.15
CA MET A 175 23.79 2.91 8.74
C MET A 175 25.30 2.70 8.59
N ALA A 176 26.11 3.40 9.39
CA ALA A 176 27.57 3.24 9.38
C ALA A 176 28.00 1.84 9.80
N ARG A 177 27.34 1.24 10.80
CA ARG A 177 27.58 -0.14 11.20
C ARG A 177 27.29 -1.12 10.08
N GLU A 178 26.15 -0.97 9.41
CA GLU A 178 25.80 -1.82 8.27
C GLU A 178 26.81 -1.70 7.13
N VAL A 179 27.13 -0.47 6.71
CA VAL A 179 28.11 -0.25 5.64
C VAL A 179 29.50 -0.75 6.04
N GLY A 180 29.88 -0.63 7.31
CA GLY A 180 31.12 -1.20 7.86
C GLY A 180 31.15 -2.73 7.74
N VAL A 181 30.07 -3.41 8.12
CA VAL A 181 29.95 -4.87 8.01
C VAL A 181 30.05 -5.31 6.55
N LEU A 182 29.29 -4.67 5.65
CA LEU A 182 29.23 -5.01 4.22
C LEU A 182 30.59 -4.85 3.51
N ASN A 183 31.41 -3.90 3.96
CA ASN A 183 32.73 -3.61 3.38
C ASN A 183 33.90 -4.18 4.18
N ARG A 184 33.63 -4.94 5.27
CA ARG A 184 34.65 -5.39 6.23
C ARG A 184 35.55 -4.24 6.72
N ALA A 185 34.98 -3.06 6.89
CA ALA A 185 35.66 -1.84 7.31
C ALA A 185 35.35 -1.50 8.77
N ASP A 186 36.31 -0.92 9.47
CA ASP A 186 36.10 -0.47 10.85
C ASP A 186 35.32 0.85 10.86
N VAL A 187 34.40 0.98 11.81
CA VAL A 187 33.57 2.17 12.00
C VAL A 187 34.21 3.07 13.04
N THR A 188 34.42 4.34 12.69
CA THR A 188 34.98 5.36 13.58
C THR A 188 33.84 6.12 14.26
N GLU A 189 33.49 5.73 15.49
CA GLU A 189 32.50 6.47 16.28
C GLU A 189 33.09 7.78 16.85
N PRO A 190 32.34 8.89 16.89
CA PRO A 190 32.76 10.11 17.58
C PRO A 190 33.00 9.87 19.07
N SER A 191 34.08 10.46 19.61
CA SER A 191 34.34 10.41 21.05
C SER A 191 33.25 11.17 21.82
N VAL A 192 32.65 10.52 22.81
CA VAL A 192 31.69 11.12 23.74
C VAL A 192 32.28 11.09 25.13
N GLU A 193 32.79 12.23 25.58
CA GLU A 193 33.29 12.40 26.95
C GLU A 193 32.16 12.87 27.87
N ALA A 194 32.24 12.47 29.15
CA ALA A 194 31.29 12.93 30.15
C ALA A 194 31.49 14.43 30.43
N VAL A 195 30.41 15.21 30.35
CA VAL A 195 30.46 16.65 30.58
C VAL A 195 30.58 16.94 32.06
N ALA A 196 31.57 17.76 32.44
CA ALA A 196 31.81 18.13 33.83
C ALA A 196 30.61 18.88 34.42
N VAL A 197 30.21 18.47 35.62
CA VAL A 197 29.16 19.12 36.40
C VAL A 197 29.68 20.43 36.99
N SER A 198 28.91 21.51 36.87
CA SER A 198 29.25 22.83 37.43
C SER A 198 28.29 23.31 38.52
N ILE A 199 27.10 22.69 38.64
CA ILE A 199 26.07 23.01 39.65
C ILE A 199 25.46 21.71 40.22
N ASP A 200 24.89 21.77 41.43
CA ASP A 200 24.34 20.59 42.14
C ASP A 200 22.81 20.45 42.02
N ASP A 201 22.17 21.26 41.17
CA ASP A 201 20.72 21.21 40.93
C ASP A 201 20.26 19.81 40.51
N LYS A 202 19.06 19.41 40.95
CA LYS A 202 18.46 18.12 40.59
C LYS A 202 16.97 18.29 40.38
N VAL A 203 16.43 17.55 39.41
CA VAL A 203 15.00 17.37 39.26
C VAL A 203 14.57 16.08 39.97
N SER A 204 13.41 16.11 40.61
CA SER A 204 12.78 14.88 41.12
C SER A 204 12.15 14.14 39.94
N ILE A 205 12.50 12.87 39.73
CA ILE A 205 11.94 12.02 38.68
C ILE A 205 11.34 10.79 39.33
N ASP A 206 10.06 10.53 39.08
CA ASP A 206 9.34 9.34 39.52
C ASP A 206 8.78 8.59 38.30
N VAL A 207 9.14 7.32 38.14
CA VAL A 207 8.65 6.47 37.04
C VAL A 207 7.64 5.47 37.62
N LYS A 208 6.36 5.78 37.46
CA LYS A 208 5.25 4.95 37.96
C LYS A 208 4.90 3.78 37.04
N ALA A 209 5.32 3.83 35.78
CA ALA A 209 5.11 2.79 34.78
C ALA A 209 6.45 2.23 34.27
N PRO A 210 7.24 1.54 35.12
CA PRO A 210 8.60 1.10 34.77
C PRO A 210 8.63 0.07 33.63
N ALA A 211 7.56 -0.71 33.43
CA ALA A 211 7.44 -1.60 32.27
C ALA A 211 7.38 -0.83 30.93
N ALA A 212 6.76 0.36 30.92
CA ALA A 212 6.63 1.19 29.73
C ALA A 212 7.81 2.14 29.54
N CYS A 213 8.45 2.56 30.63
CA CYS A 213 9.69 3.34 30.62
C CYS A 213 10.72 2.72 31.57
N PRO A 214 11.45 1.68 31.14
CA PRO A 214 12.44 1.03 31.99
C PRO A 214 13.64 1.91 32.36
N ARG A 215 13.90 2.96 31.58
CA ARG A 215 14.99 3.91 31.83
C ARG A 215 14.57 5.32 31.42
N TYR A 216 14.71 6.26 32.34
CA TYR A 216 14.51 7.68 32.11
C TYR A 216 15.67 8.48 32.68
N LEU A 217 16.31 9.30 31.84
CA LEU A 217 17.37 10.22 32.24
C LEU A 217 16.88 11.66 32.12
N GLY A 218 17.08 12.44 33.18
CA GLY A 218 16.86 13.88 33.20
C GLY A 218 18.16 14.62 33.50
N ARG A 219 18.43 15.72 32.80
CA ARG A 219 19.56 16.60 33.12
C ARG A 219 19.17 18.07 33.05
N VAL A 220 19.44 18.80 34.13
CA VAL A 220 19.21 20.25 34.19
C VAL A 220 20.42 20.98 33.60
N VAL A 221 20.16 21.95 32.73
CA VAL A 221 21.16 22.91 32.26
C VAL A 221 20.59 24.32 32.44
N LYS A 222 21.25 25.13 33.27
CA LYS A 222 20.80 26.49 33.61
C LYS A 222 21.50 27.56 32.79
N ASN A 223 20.86 28.71 32.68
CA ASN A 223 21.39 29.90 32.00
C ASN A 223 21.80 29.65 30.53
N VAL A 224 21.03 28.82 29.82
CA VAL A 224 21.22 28.59 28.38
C VAL A 224 20.75 29.80 27.57
N ASN A 225 21.47 30.13 26.51
CA ASN A 225 21.04 31.12 25.53
C ASN A 225 20.23 30.46 24.41
N VAL A 226 18.91 30.41 24.56
CA VAL A 226 18.00 29.85 23.53
C VAL A 226 17.94 30.71 22.25
N GLN A 227 18.48 31.93 22.28
CA GLN A 227 18.60 32.81 21.11
C GLN A 227 19.97 32.66 20.42
N ALA A 228 20.80 31.71 20.84
CA ALA A 228 22.03 31.38 20.13
C ALA A 228 21.72 30.91 18.71
N GLN A 229 22.67 31.12 17.79
CA GLN A 229 22.53 30.64 16.42
C GLN A 229 23.09 29.21 16.35
N THR A 230 22.30 28.28 15.84
CA THR A 230 22.76 26.93 15.50
C THR A 230 23.96 27.05 14.54
N PRO A 231 25.10 26.38 14.78
CA PRO A 231 26.23 26.41 13.86
C PRO A 231 25.86 25.87 12.48
N LEU A 232 26.43 26.47 11.44
CA LEU A 232 26.10 26.15 10.05
C LEU A 232 26.32 24.67 9.68
N TRP A 233 27.35 24.03 10.26
CA TRP A 233 27.62 22.61 10.03
C TRP A 233 26.49 21.70 10.53
N MET A 234 25.85 22.06 11.65
CA MET A 234 24.74 21.30 12.23
C MET A 234 23.46 21.55 11.42
N GLN A 235 23.21 22.80 11.05
CA GLN A 235 22.08 23.14 10.17
C GLN A 235 22.14 22.37 8.83
N GLU A 236 23.33 22.29 8.21
CA GLU A 236 23.52 21.55 6.96
C GLU A 236 23.31 20.04 7.15
N LYS A 237 23.82 19.45 8.23
CA LYS A 237 23.59 18.02 8.52
C LYS A 237 22.10 17.71 8.75
N LEU A 238 21.38 18.56 9.49
CA LEU A 238 19.92 18.44 9.66
C LEU A 238 19.19 18.53 8.32
N ARG A 239 19.50 19.57 7.52
CA ARG A 239 18.86 19.82 6.22
C ARG A 239 19.04 18.65 5.26
N ARG A 240 20.25 18.11 5.16
CA ARG A 240 20.57 16.96 4.28
C ARG A 240 19.87 15.67 4.71
N CYS A 241 19.40 15.58 5.95
CA CYS A 241 18.56 14.50 6.45
C CYS A 241 17.05 14.83 6.42
N GLY A 242 16.66 15.93 5.78
CA GLY A 242 15.25 16.34 5.66
C GLY A 242 14.67 17.05 6.88
N ILE A 243 15.49 17.43 7.87
CA ILE A 243 15.06 18.17 9.05
C ILE A 243 15.42 19.65 8.90
N ARG A 244 14.44 20.53 9.12
CA ARG A 244 14.67 21.99 9.13
C ARG A 244 15.24 22.43 10.47
N SER A 245 16.16 23.39 10.42
CA SER A 245 16.66 24.08 11.62
C SER A 245 15.58 25.03 12.16
N ILE A 246 15.32 24.98 13.46
CA ILE A 246 14.25 25.75 14.13
C ILE A 246 14.85 26.66 15.20
N ASP A 247 15.46 26.06 16.21
CA ASP A 247 16.12 26.72 17.34
C ASP A 247 17.24 25.80 17.84
N PRO A 248 18.28 26.33 18.50
CA PRO A 248 19.47 25.55 18.80
C PRO A 248 19.20 24.37 19.73
N VAL A 249 18.20 24.43 20.62
CA VAL A 249 17.91 23.32 21.54
C VAL A 249 17.26 22.16 20.80
N VAL A 250 16.23 22.46 19.99
CA VAL A 250 15.54 21.45 19.16
C VAL A 250 16.47 20.89 18.08
N ASP A 251 17.30 21.74 17.49
CA ASP A 251 18.29 21.33 16.49
C ASP A 251 19.30 20.34 17.06
N ILE A 252 19.76 20.54 18.31
CA ILE A 252 20.64 19.59 18.99
C ILE A 252 19.91 18.27 19.23
N THR A 253 18.67 18.29 19.74
CA THR A 253 17.93 17.04 19.98
C THR A 253 17.65 16.27 18.69
N ASN A 254 17.34 16.98 17.60
CA ASN A 254 17.15 16.38 16.27
C ASN A 254 18.47 15.86 15.69
N TYR A 255 19.57 16.57 15.94
CA TYR A 255 20.90 16.14 15.53
C TYR A 255 21.28 14.81 16.21
N ILE A 256 21.04 14.67 17.51
CA ILE A 256 21.29 13.41 18.25
C ILE A 256 20.39 12.28 17.75
N LEU A 257 19.12 12.59 17.45
CA LEU A 257 18.18 11.66 16.86
C LEU A 257 18.69 11.11 15.52
N LEU A 258 19.28 11.96 14.68
CA LEU A 258 19.86 11.53 13.40
C LEU A 258 21.24 10.86 13.56
N GLU A 259 22.11 11.40 14.41
CA GLU A 259 23.48 10.90 14.62
C GLU A 259 23.45 9.51 15.25
N GLN A 260 22.71 9.33 16.34
CA GLN A 260 22.73 8.13 17.17
C GLN A 260 21.44 7.31 17.15
N GLY A 261 20.32 7.89 16.68
CA GLY A 261 19.02 7.20 16.67
C GLY A 261 18.21 7.36 17.95
N GLN A 262 18.69 8.14 18.92
CA GLN A 262 18.01 8.38 20.20
C GLN A 262 17.16 9.65 20.11
N PRO A 263 15.82 9.55 20.15
CA PRO A 263 14.99 10.71 20.33
C PRO A 263 15.20 11.31 21.72
N MET A 264 15.31 12.63 21.78
CA MET A 264 15.43 13.40 23.02
C MET A 264 14.41 14.53 23.02
N HIS A 265 14.11 15.06 24.21
CA HIS A 265 13.24 16.21 24.35
C HIS A 265 13.84 17.22 25.34
N ALA A 266 13.43 18.47 25.27
CA ALA A 266 13.85 19.52 26.19
C ALA A 266 12.62 20.27 26.71
N PHE A 267 12.43 20.24 28.02
CA PHE A 267 11.38 21.01 28.69
C PHE A 267 11.93 22.33 29.20
N ASP A 268 11.09 23.36 29.25
CA ASP A 268 11.37 24.58 29.99
C ASP A 268 11.28 24.26 31.50
N LEU A 269 12.41 24.35 32.21
CA LEU A 269 12.49 23.99 33.62
C LEU A 269 11.54 24.83 34.48
N ALA A 270 11.27 26.08 34.10
CA ALA A 270 10.37 26.96 34.83
C ALA A 270 8.89 26.57 34.69
N LYS A 271 8.55 25.72 33.71
CA LYS A 271 7.18 25.25 33.45
C LYS A 271 6.86 23.93 34.15
N ILE A 272 7.84 23.28 34.75
CA ILE A 272 7.68 22.02 35.49
C ILE A 272 7.31 22.30 36.94
N GLU A 273 6.14 21.84 37.37
CA GLU A 273 5.68 22.04 38.74
C GLU A 273 6.05 20.84 39.63
N GLY A 274 7.11 21.04 40.43
CA GLY A 274 7.58 20.08 41.44
C GLY A 274 8.61 19.07 40.93
N GLY A 275 8.25 18.24 39.96
CA GLY A 275 9.12 17.19 39.43
C GLY A 275 8.48 16.46 38.25
N ILE A 276 9.21 15.54 37.62
CA ILE A 276 8.72 14.72 36.52
C ILE A 276 8.10 13.42 37.05
N VAL A 277 6.95 13.06 36.52
CA VAL A 277 6.24 11.80 36.75
C VAL A 277 5.98 11.12 35.41
N VAL A 278 6.63 9.99 35.16
CA VAL A 278 6.36 9.17 33.98
C VAL A 278 5.30 8.13 34.36
N ARG A 279 4.09 8.28 33.82
CA ARG A 279 2.92 7.46 34.18
C ARG A 279 2.02 7.20 32.98
N MET A 280 1.09 6.27 33.12
CA MET A 280 -0.02 6.16 32.18
C MET A 280 -0.97 7.36 32.33
N ALA A 281 -1.58 7.77 31.23
CA ALA A 281 -2.61 8.80 31.22
C ALA A 281 -3.85 8.36 32.00
N GLU A 282 -4.61 9.31 32.50
CA GLU A 282 -5.97 9.05 32.96
C GLU A 282 -6.91 8.97 31.74
N GLN A 283 -7.96 8.15 31.81
CA GLN A 283 -8.90 8.05 30.69
C GLN A 283 -9.61 9.40 30.47
N GLY A 284 -9.51 9.94 29.26
CA GLY A 284 -10.05 11.25 28.92
C GLY A 284 -9.17 12.42 29.35
N GLU A 285 -7.93 12.17 29.80
CA GLU A 285 -6.97 13.23 30.13
C GLU A 285 -6.68 14.08 28.90
N LYS A 286 -6.84 15.41 29.02
CA LYS A 286 -6.64 16.34 27.91
C LYS A 286 -5.23 16.88 27.89
N LEU A 287 -4.63 16.94 26.70
CA LEU A 287 -3.32 17.56 26.48
C LEU A 287 -3.34 18.38 25.19
N THR A 288 -2.98 19.66 25.29
CA THR A 288 -2.73 20.50 24.12
C THR A 288 -1.32 20.24 23.61
N LEU A 289 -1.23 19.80 22.35
CA LEU A 289 -0.01 19.42 21.67
C LEU A 289 0.70 20.64 21.08
N LEU A 290 1.98 20.48 20.73
CA LEU A 290 2.82 21.57 20.21
C LEU A 290 2.29 22.21 18.91
N ASP A 291 1.46 21.50 18.15
CA ASP A 291 0.78 22.01 16.94
C ASP A 291 -0.53 22.77 17.24
N GLY A 292 -0.89 22.92 18.52
CA GLY A 292 -2.10 23.58 19.00
C GLY A 292 -3.35 22.70 18.99
N SER A 293 -3.25 21.44 18.56
CA SER A 293 -4.36 20.48 18.63
C SER A 293 -4.54 19.93 20.05
N GLU A 294 -5.79 19.61 20.44
CA GLU A 294 -6.08 18.99 21.74
C GLU A 294 -6.28 17.48 21.54
N ALA A 295 -5.53 16.67 22.29
CA ALA A 295 -5.68 15.22 22.33
C ALA A 295 -6.40 14.80 23.62
N GLU A 296 -7.44 13.97 23.47
CA GLU A 296 -8.10 13.27 24.58
C GLU A 296 -7.48 11.88 24.72
N LEU A 297 -6.69 11.69 25.78
CA LEU A 297 -5.81 10.53 25.96
C LEU A 297 -6.56 9.32 26.55
N ASN A 298 -6.18 8.14 26.09
CA ASN A 298 -6.64 6.86 26.63
C ASN A 298 -5.73 6.37 27.77
N ALA A 299 -6.29 5.57 28.68
CA ALA A 299 -5.57 5.07 29.86
C ALA A 299 -4.36 4.16 29.56
N ASP A 300 -4.20 3.71 28.31
CA ASP A 300 -3.08 2.90 27.84
C ASP A 300 -1.97 3.73 27.16
N THR A 301 -2.08 5.06 27.19
CA THR A 301 -1.09 5.99 26.63
C THR A 301 -0.12 6.45 27.70
N LEU A 302 1.17 6.28 27.45
CA LEU A 302 2.22 6.76 28.34
C LEU A 302 2.40 8.28 28.20
N VAL A 303 2.49 8.98 29.33
CA VAL A 303 2.72 10.43 29.37
C VAL A 303 3.90 10.78 30.26
N VAL A 304 4.60 11.85 29.89
CA VAL A 304 5.51 12.56 30.78
C VAL A 304 4.71 13.70 31.38
N ALA A 305 4.53 13.66 32.69
CA ALA A 305 3.76 14.64 33.46
C ALA A 305 4.64 15.33 34.50
N ASP A 306 4.16 16.43 35.07
CA ASP A 306 4.65 16.91 36.35
C ASP A 306 3.76 16.41 37.51
N HIS A 307 3.89 16.98 38.70
CA HIS A 307 3.04 16.60 39.84
C HIS A 307 1.57 17.01 39.68
N ASN A 308 1.25 17.87 38.70
CA ASN A 308 -0.06 18.50 38.54
C ASN A 308 -0.74 18.16 37.20
N LYS A 309 0.00 18.07 36.08
CA LYS A 309 -0.55 17.94 34.72
C LYS A 309 0.36 17.16 33.77
N ALA A 310 -0.21 16.59 32.71
CA ALA A 310 0.56 16.03 31.60
C ALA A 310 1.32 17.14 30.86
N LEU A 311 2.57 16.85 30.48
CA LEU A 311 3.45 17.76 29.75
C LEU A 311 3.66 17.34 28.31
N ALA A 312 3.67 16.04 28.03
CA ALA A 312 3.89 15.46 26.70
C ALA A 312 3.34 14.03 26.62
N ILE A 313 3.04 13.57 25.40
CA ILE A 313 2.84 12.15 25.11
C ILE A 313 4.22 11.51 24.98
N ALA A 314 4.54 10.60 25.90
CA ALA A 314 5.89 10.06 26.06
C ALA A 314 6.39 9.39 24.78
N GLY A 315 7.57 9.80 24.30
CA GLY A 315 8.19 9.25 23.08
C GLY A 315 7.47 9.57 21.77
N ILE A 316 6.41 10.39 21.79
CA ILE A 316 5.59 10.67 20.60
C ILE A 316 5.60 12.16 20.28
N PHE A 317 5.06 13.01 21.17
CA PHE A 317 4.90 14.43 20.85
C PHE A 317 4.83 15.32 22.10
N GLY A 318 5.46 16.49 22.02
CA GLY A 318 5.50 17.47 23.11
C GLY A 318 4.20 18.24 23.28
N GLY A 319 3.94 18.72 24.49
CA GLY A 319 2.84 19.65 24.77
C GLY A 319 3.21 21.10 24.50
N GLU A 320 2.20 21.93 24.22
CA GLU A 320 2.39 23.35 23.88
C GLU A 320 3.06 24.15 25.00
N HIS A 321 2.67 23.92 26.25
CA HIS A 321 3.02 24.80 27.38
C HIS A 321 4.28 24.38 28.14
N SER A 322 4.87 23.23 27.82
CA SER A 322 5.99 22.62 28.53
C SER A 322 7.31 22.73 27.76
N GLY A 323 7.26 22.98 26.45
CA GLY A 323 8.43 23.11 25.58
C GLY A 323 9.20 24.42 25.76
N VAL A 324 10.41 24.44 25.19
CA VAL A 324 11.29 25.62 25.12
C VAL A 324 10.63 26.73 24.31
N ASN A 325 10.75 27.97 24.78
CA ASN A 325 10.26 29.17 24.12
C ASN A 325 11.34 30.28 24.14
N ALA A 326 11.04 31.42 23.51
CA ALA A 326 11.99 32.52 23.37
C ALA A 326 12.49 33.14 24.69
N GLU A 327 11.77 32.95 25.79
CA GLU A 327 12.09 33.48 27.12
C GLU A 327 12.77 32.44 28.04
N THR A 328 12.83 31.17 27.63
CA THR A 328 13.41 30.07 28.40
C THR A 328 14.89 30.33 28.69
N LYS A 329 15.30 30.11 29.94
CA LYS A 329 16.69 30.24 30.40
C LYS A 329 17.28 28.97 30.97
N ASP A 330 16.43 28.09 31.47
CA ASP A 330 16.82 26.86 32.12
C ASP A 330 16.03 25.72 31.48
N VAL A 331 16.72 24.64 31.10
CA VAL A 331 16.10 23.50 30.42
C VAL A 331 16.31 22.21 31.18
N LEU A 332 15.36 21.30 31.06
CA LEU A 332 15.49 19.91 31.45
C LEU A 332 15.55 19.04 30.19
N LEU A 333 16.70 18.43 29.94
CA LEU A 333 16.86 17.45 28.88
C LEU A 333 16.27 16.10 29.33
N GLU A 334 15.42 15.52 28.49
CA GLU A 334 14.88 14.16 28.58
C GLU A 334 15.62 13.26 27.60
N CYS A 335 16.13 12.12 28.10
CA CYS A 335 16.61 11.01 27.29
C CYS A 335 16.14 9.70 27.91
N ALA A 336 15.26 8.98 27.22
CA ALA A 336 14.60 7.80 27.78
C ALA A 336 14.64 6.60 26.82
N PHE A 337 14.45 5.42 27.40
CA PHE A 337 14.06 4.22 26.68
C PHE A 337 12.59 3.94 27.01
N PHE A 338 11.74 4.04 25.99
CA PHE A 338 10.35 3.60 26.06
C PHE A 338 10.22 2.23 25.41
N ALA A 339 9.54 1.31 26.09
CA ALA A 339 9.35 -0.04 25.59
C ALA A 339 8.46 -0.01 24.31
N PRO A 340 8.90 -0.61 23.18
CA PRO A 340 8.20 -0.48 21.90
C PRO A 340 6.72 -0.86 21.93
N ASP A 341 6.36 -1.93 22.67
CA ASP A 341 4.98 -2.41 22.78
C ASP A 341 4.04 -1.40 23.45
N HIS A 342 4.57 -0.46 24.24
CA HIS A 342 3.79 0.60 24.87
C HIS A 342 3.62 1.85 23.99
N ILE A 343 4.41 1.99 22.92
CA ILE A 343 4.36 3.11 21.97
C ILE A 343 3.63 2.75 20.68
N ARG A 344 3.75 1.48 20.24
CA ARG A 344 3.21 0.99 18.97
C ARG A 344 1.72 1.29 18.83
N GLY A 345 1.37 1.94 17.71
CA GLY A 345 -0.01 2.28 17.36
C GLY A 345 -0.60 3.50 18.10
N ARG A 346 0.04 4.00 19.17
CA ARG A 346 -0.46 5.14 19.96
C ARG A 346 -0.42 6.45 19.19
N ALA A 347 0.67 6.71 18.47
CA ALA A 347 0.75 7.92 17.63
C ALA A 347 -0.38 7.92 16.59
N ARG A 348 -0.58 6.80 15.89
CA ARG A 348 -1.61 6.64 14.86
C ARG A 348 -3.03 6.76 15.41
N SER A 349 -3.31 6.30 16.64
CA SER A 349 -4.64 6.48 17.25
C SER A 349 -5.02 7.96 17.48
N TYR A 350 -4.03 8.85 17.55
CA TYR A 350 -4.23 10.29 17.66
C TYR A 350 -3.96 11.04 16.34
N GLY A 351 -3.79 10.33 15.22
CA GLY A 351 -3.49 10.94 13.91
C GLY A 351 -2.08 11.52 13.80
N LEU A 352 -1.16 11.12 14.67
CA LEU A 352 0.22 11.60 14.72
C LEU A 352 1.19 10.62 14.06
N HIS A 353 2.25 11.16 13.47
CA HIS A 353 3.40 10.39 13.01
C HIS A 353 4.66 11.26 13.10
N THR A 354 5.53 10.97 14.06
CA THR A 354 6.72 11.77 14.38
C THR A 354 7.99 10.93 14.31
N ASP A 355 9.13 11.57 14.09
CA ASP A 355 10.45 10.92 14.09
C ASP A 355 10.74 10.13 15.37
N SER A 356 10.28 10.64 16.52
CA SER A 356 10.37 9.98 17.82
C SER A 356 9.49 8.74 17.87
N SER A 357 8.21 8.86 17.51
CA SER A 357 7.26 7.75 17.57
C SER A 357 7.68 6.59 16.66
N MET A 358 8.17 6.91 15.45
CA MET A 358 8.61 5.95 14.45
C MET A 358 9.79 5.10 14.93
N ARG A 359 10.71 5.72 15.68
CA ARG A 359 11.89 5.05 16.27
C ARG A 359 11.52 4.24 17.51
N PHE A 360 10.80 4.84 18.47
CA PHE A 360 10.43 4.14 19.70
C PHE A 360 9.48 2.96 19.46
N GLU A 361 8.55 3.03 18.50
CA GLU A 361 7.63 1.91 18.22
C GLU A 361 8.32 0.67 17.60
N ARG A 362 9.48 0.89 16.95
CA ARG A 362 10.30 -0.15 16.33
C ARG A 362 11.40 -0.65 17.29
N GLY A 363 11.98 0.25 18.08
CA GLY A 363 13.02 -0.05 19.05
C GLY A 363 14.19 0.93 18.95
N VAL A 364 14.46 1.64 20.04
CA VAL A 364 15.69 2.42 20.23
C VAL A 364 16.62 1.60 21.12
N ASP A 365 17.92 1.60 20.83
CA ASP A 365 18.94 0.90 21.63
C ASP A 365 18.81 1.24 23.12
N TYR A 366 18.43 0.26 23.93
CA TYR A 366 18.14 0.44 25.35
C TYR A 366 19.39 0.70 26.21
N ALA A 367 20.59 0.69 25.64
CA ALA A 367 21.84 1.05 26.31
C ALA A 367 22.40 2.43 25.90
N LEU A 368 21.74 3.12 24.95
CA LEU A 368 22.25 4.33 24.31
C LEU A 368 22.12 5.62 25.13
N GLN A 369 21.16 5.67 26.06
CA GLN A 369 20.62 6.92 26.59
C GLN A 369 21.67 7.79 27.28
N VAL A 370 22.61 7.18 28.01
CA VAL A 370 23.66 7.91 28.73
C VAL A 370 24.61 8.60 27.76
N SER A 371 25.09 7.89 26.73
CA SER A 371 26.00 8.46 25.73
C SER A 371 25.30 9.56 24.92
N ALA A 372 24.04 9.35 24.53
CA ALA A 372 23.25 10.37 23.85
C ALA A 372 23.03 11.63 24.72
N MET A 373 22.76 11.46 26.02
CA MET A 373 22.61 12.57 26.98
C MET A 373 23.89 13.40 27.11
N GLU A 374 25.05 12.74 27.23
CA GLU A 374 26.34 13.43 27.32
C GLU A 374 26.67 14.19 26.02
N ARG A 375 26.46 13.55 24.86
CA ARG A 375 26.67 14.19 23.55
C ARG A 375 25.76 15.42 23.36
N ALA A 376 24.48 15.29 23.71
CA ALA A 376 23.53 16.41 23.65
C ALA A 376 23.95 17.55 24.59
N THR A 377 24.37 17.21 25.82
CA THR A 377 24.80 18.21 26.80
C THR A 377 26.05 18.96 26.33
N ALA A 378 27.02 18.25 25.75
CA ALA A 378 28.25 18.86 25.25
C ALA A 378 27.95 19.88 24.14
N LEU A 379 27.13 19.50 23.16
CA LEU A 379 26.71 20.39 22.07
C LEU A 379 25.88 21.57 22.59
N LEU A 380 25.01 21.35 23.59
CA LEU A 380 24.21 22.41 24.18
C LEU A 380 25.08 23.47 24.87
N VAL A 381 26.08 23.04 25.65
CA VAL A 381 27.00 23.97 26.31
C VAL A 381 27.89 24.68 25.29
N GLU A 382 28.34 23.98 24.25
CA GLU A 382 29.16 24.57 23.19
C GLU A 382 28.41 25.67 22.43
N ILE A 383 27.12 25.46 22.13
CA ILE A 383 26.32 26.35 21.28
C ILE A 383 25.59 27.41 22.09
N CYS A 384 24.90 27.01 23.16
CA CYS A 384 24.02 27.87 23.96
C CYS A 384 24.69 28.35 25.26
N GLY A 385 25.83 27.80 25.64
CA GLY A 385 26.41 28.00 26.96
C GLY A 385 25.61 27.32 28.06
N GLY A 386 25.80 27.79 29.30
CA GLY A 386 25.05 27.34 30.47
C GLY A 386 25.87 26.53 31.47
N GLU A 387 25.24 26.27 32.61
CA GLU A 387 25.79 25.54 33.74
C GLU A 387 25.12 24.17 33.85
N VAL A 388 25.92 23.11 33.96
CA VAL A 388 25.48 21.73 33.82
C VAL A 388 25.32 21.06 35.17
N ALA A 389 24.16 20.45 35.41
CA ALA A 389 23.89 19.63 36.58
C ALA A 389 24.19 18.14 36.36
N PRO A 390 24.24 17.31 37.42
CA PRO A 390 24.35 15.86 37.29
C PRO A 390 23.16 15.25 36.54
N VAL A 391 23.40 14.17 35.80
CA VAL A 391 22.32 13.34 35.24
C VAL A 391 21.59 12.64 36.39
N VAL A 392 20.27 12.76 36.42
CA VAL A 392 19.39 11.98 37.29
C VAL A 392 18.83 10.82 36.47
N ALA A 393 19.18 9.59 36.86
CA ALA A 393 18.75 8.37 36.20
C ALA A 393 17.77 7.60 37.08
N VAL A 394 16.61 7.24 36.52
CA VAL A 394 15.68 6.26 37.11
C VAL A 394 15.64 5.05 36.20
N GLU A 395 15.97 3.88 36.75
CA GLU A 395 16.07 2.64 35.99
C GLU A 395 15.38 1.47 36.70
N SER A 396 14.68 0.64 35.93
CA SER A 396 14.19 -0.66 36.35
C SER A 396 15.00 -1.76 35.66
N GLN A 397 15.91 -2.39 36.41
CA GLN A 397 16.67 -3.54 35.93
C GLN A 397 15.80 -4.77 35.66
N ALA A 398 14.61 -4.84 36.26
CA ALA A 398 13.67 -5.94 36.03
C ALA A 398 12.95 -5.79 34.69
N ASP A 399 12.66 -4.56 34.27
CA ASP A 399 11.88 -4.25 33.06
C ASP A 399 12.76 -3.90 31.84
N LEU A 400 14.06 -3.63 32.04
CA LEU A 400 15.00 -3.44 30.94
C LEU A 400 15.10 -4.71 30.06
N PRO A 401 15.14 -4.57 28.73
CA PRO A 401 15.35 -5.71 27.84
C PRO A 401 16.65 -6.43 28.14
N LYS A 402 16.67 -7.74 27.89
CA LYS A 402 17.86 -8.59 28.01
C LYS A 402 18.34 -8.99 26.62
N PRO A 403 19.66 -8.96 26.34
CA PRO A 403 20.21 -9.49 25.10
C PRO A 403 19.77 -10.94 24.86
N ASN A 404 19.22 -11.21 23.67
CA ASN A 404 18.84 -12.56 23.29
C ASN A 404 20.10 -13.40 23.05
N LYS A 405 20.11 -14.63 23.60
CA LYS A 405 21.14 -15.64 23.33
C LYS A 405 20.56 -16.68 22.39
N VAL A 406 21.03 -16.69 21.14
CA VAL A 406 20.46 -17.49 20.06
C VAL A 406 21.50 -18.51 19.57
N ALA A 407 21.11 -19.77 19.48
CA ALA A 407 21.95 -20.82 18.92
C ALA A 407 21.75 -20.90 17.39
N LEU A 408 22.85 -20.96 16.64
CA LEU A 408 22.89 -21.19 15.20
C LEU A 408 23.57 -22.52 14.91
N ARG A 409 22.81 -23.53 14.48
CA ARG A 409 23.36 -24.83 14.12
C ARG A 409 23.88 -24.81 12.69
N ARG A 410 25.05 -25.42 12.47
CA ARG A 410 25.64 -25.60 11.13
C ARG A 410 24.65 -26.26 10.16
N SER A 411 23.97 -27.29 10.63
CA SER A 411 22.99 -28.03 9.83
C SER A 411 21.79 -27.19 9.44
N LYS A 412 21.32 -26.25 10.28
CA LYS A 412 20.19 -25.39 9.97
C LYS A 412 20.58 -24.34 8.94
N LEU A 413 21.77 -23.73 9.09
CA LEU A 413 22.31 -22.75 8.15
C LEU A 413 22.39 -23.32 6.74
N ASP A 414 23.07 -24.47 6.58
CA ASP A 414 23.27 -25.10 5.28
C ASP A 414 21.94 -25.56 4.66
N ASN A 415 21.01 -26.08 5.46
CA ASN A 415 19.71 -26.56 4.97
C ASN A 415 18.78 -25.42 4.52
N LEU A 416 18.82 -24.26 5.19
CA LEU A 416 17.97 -23.12 4.83
C LEU A 416 18.53 -22.32 3.67
N LEU A 417 19.84 -22.05 3.66
CA LEU A 417 20.47 -21.33 2.55
C LEU A 417 20.68 -22.21 1.32
N GLY A 418 20.76 -23.53 1.49
CA GLY A 418 21.09 -24.46 0.40
C GLY A 418 22.54 -24.35 -0.07
N HIS A 419 23.40 -23.63 0.67
CA HIS A 419 24.78 -23.33 0.32
C HIS A 419 25.68 -23.30 1.56
N HIS A 420 26.90 -23.78 1.41
CA HIS A 420 27.88 -23.86 2.51
C HIS A 420 28.73 -22.58 2.55
N ILE A 421 28.57 -21.78 3.61
CA ILE A 421 29.41 -20.62 3.91
C ILE A 421 30.48 -21.03 4.94
N ALA A 422 31.75 -20.66 4.74
CA ALA A 422 32.83 -21.12 5.62
C ALA A 422 32.65 -20.65 7.07
N ASP A 423 33.04 -21.49 8.04
CA ASP A 423 32.88 -21.20 9.48
C ASP A 423 33.52 -19.85 9.88
N SER A 424 34.68 -19.51 9.29
CA SER A 424 35.37 -18.25 9.54
C SER A 424 34.58 -17.04 9.04
N ASP A 425 33.91 -17.14 7.89
CA ASP A 425 33.07 -16.06 7.38
C ASP A 425 31.82 -15.91 8.24
N VAL A 426 31.21 -17.01 8.70
CA VAL A 426 30.05 -16.97 9.61
C VAL A 426 30.39 -16.22 10.90
N VAL A 427 31.51 -16.57 11.54
CA VAL A 427 31.96 -15.90 12.77
C VAL A 427 32.28 -14.43 12.50
N GLU A 428 33.03 -14.12 11.44
CA GLU A 428 33.38 -12.72 11.11
C GLU A 428 32.13 -11.86 10.89
N ILE A 429 31.14 -12.36 10.15
CA ILE A 429 29.88 -11.66 9.87
C ILE A 429 29.16 -11.33 11.18
N LEU A 430 28.94 -12.33 12.04
CA LEU A 430 28.18 -12.16 13.28
C LEU A 430 28.91 -11.25 14.27
N GLU A 431 30.24 -11.36 14.38
CA GLU A 431 31.04 -10.49 15.25
C GLU A 431 31.05 -9.04 14.75
N ARG A 432 31.17 -8.81 13.43
CA ARG A 432 31.10 -7.45 12.85
C ARG A 432 29.73 -6.80 13.03
N LEU A 433 28.66 -7.60 13.04
CA LEU A 433 27.30 -7.13 13.38
C LEU A 433 27.15 -6.77 14.87
N GLY A 434 28.19 -6.98 15.68
CA GLY A 434 28.26 -6.64 17.10
C GLY A 434 27.82 -7.76 18.03
N MET A 435 27.68 -8.99 17.54
CA MET A 435 27.31 -10.13 18.38
C MET A 435 28.53 -10.71 19.10
N ALA A 436 28.34 -11.15 20.34
CA ALA A 436 29.33 -12.00 21.01
C ALA A 436 29.09 -13.46 20.60
N VAL A 437 30.05 -14.07 19.89
CA VAL A 437 29.90 -15.40 19.29
C VAL A 437 30.75 -16.43 20.04
N GLU A 438 30.11 -17.51 20.50
CA GLU A 438 30.76 -18.68 21.08
C GLU A 438 30.64 -19.86 20.11
N THR A 439 31.77 -20.46 19.71
CA THR A 439 31.75 -21.67 18.87
C THR A 439 31.45 -22.90 19.73
N THR A 440 30.58 -23.78 19.24
CA THR A 440 30.15 -25.02 19.89
C THR A 440 30.37 -26.23 18.96
N ALA A 441 30.12 -27.44 19.46
CA ALA A 441 30.24 -28.65 18.64
C ALA A 441 29.20 -28.74 17.50
N GLU A 442 28.05 -28.05 17.64
CA GLU A 442 26.94 -28.10 16.67
C GLU A 442 26.87 -26.87 15.75
N GLY A 443 27.69 -25.85 15.99
CA GLY A 443 27.65 -24.55 15.31
C GLY A 443 28.09 -23.43 16.25
N TRP A 444 27.23 -22.42 16.46
CA TRP A 444 27.56 -21.22 17.23
C TRP A 444 26.43 -20.82 18.18
N VAL A 445 26.77 -20.03 19.19
CA VAL A 445 25.81 -19.29 20.00
C VAL A 445 26.18 -17.82 19.98
N ALA A 446 25.27 -16.99 19.50
CA ALA A 446 25.45 -15.55 19.39
C ALA A 446 24.59 -14.82 20.42
N VAL A 447 25.14 -13.81 21.07
CA VAL A 447 24.40 -12.87 21.91
C VAL A 447 24.14 -11.61 21.10
N ALA A 448 22.86 -11.29 20.87
CA ALA A 448 22.46 -10.14 20.09
C ALA A 448 22.91 -8.82 20.78
N PRO A 449 23.37 -7.81 20.01
CA PRO A 449 23.67 -6.51 20.58
C PRO A 449 22.39 -5.76 20.99
N THR A 450 22.54 -4.74 21.83
CA THR A 450 21.43 -4.02 22.45
C THR A 450 20.55 -3.22 21.47
N TRP A 451 21.08 -2.89 20.30
CA TRP A 451 20.37 -2.16 19.24
C TRP A 451 19.56 -3.07 18.30
N ARG A 452 19.73 -4.40 18.35
CA ARG A 452 19.04 -5.34 17.44
C ARG A 452 17.83 -5.97 18.11
N PHE A 453 16.64 -5.49 17.73
CA PHE A 453 15.34 -5.96 18.25
C PHE A 453 14.74 -7.11 17.42
N ASP A 454 15.35 -7.45 16.30
CA ASP A 454 14.93 -8.45 15.33
C ASP A 454 15.66 -9.79 15.46
N ILE A 455 16.64 -9.91 16.37
CA ILE A 455 17.37 -11.15 16.62
C ILE A 455 16.79 -11.85 17.85
N ALA A 456 15.94 -12.84 17.64
CA ALA A 456 15.30 -13.63 18.69
C ALA A 456 15.32 -15.15 18.45
N ILE A 457 15.41 -15.58 17.20
CA ILE A 457 15.38 -16.98 16.78
C ILE A 457 16.54 -17.32 15.85
N GLU A 458 16.81 -18.63 15.68
CA GLU A 458 17.91 -19.14 14.88
C GLU A 458 17.88 -18.66 13.42
N GLN A 459 16.69 -18.49 12.85
CA GLN A 459 16.50 -18.03 11.47
C GLN A 459 16.95 -16.59 11.25
N ASP A 460 16.88 -15.74 12.28
CA ASP A 460 17.32 -14.35 12.16
C ASP A 460 18.85 -14.31 11.95
N LEU A 461 19.58 -15.21 12.62
CA LEU A 461 21.02 -15.37 12.38
C LEU A 461 21.32 -15.96 10.99
N VAL A 462 20.46 -16.84 10.48
CA VAL A 462 20.59 -17.38 9.11
C VAL A 462 20.39 -16.27 8.07
N GLU A 463 19.40 -15.40 8.26
CA GLU A 463 19.18 -14.22 7.42
C GLU A 463 20.41 -13.30 7.44
N GLU A 464 20.93 -12.97 8.63
CA GLU A 464 22.11 -12.09 8.75
C GLU A 464 23.33 -12.65 8.03
N VAL A 465 23.60 -13.95 8.19
CA VAL A 465 24.69 -14.61 7.47
C VAL A 465 24.45 -14.58 5.96
N GLY A 466 23.25 -14.92 5.49
CA GLY A 466 22.93 -14.93 4.06
C GLY A 466 23.01 -13.55 3.41
N ARG A 467 22.48 -12.53 4.09
CA ARG A 467 22.40 -11.14 3.61
C ARG A 467 23.78 -10.51 3.50
N ILE A 468 24.63 -10.65 4.52
CA ILE A 468 26.00 -10.11 4.50
C ILE A 468 26.92 -10.92 3.57
N TYR A 469 26.70 -12.23 3.46
CA TYR A 469 27.37 -13.03 2.42
C TYR A 469 26.99 -12.57 1.00
N GLY A 470 25.78 -12.04 0.84
CA GLY A 470 25.20 -11.56 -0.40
C GLY A 470 24.34 -12.63 -1.05
N TYR A 471 23.05 -12.36 -1.22
CA TYR A 471 22.09 -13.31 -1.82
C TYR A 471 22.48 -13.73 -3.23
N ASP A 472 23.04 -12.82 -4.04
CA ASP A 472 23.49 -13.14 -5.40
C ASP A 472 24.71 -14.07 -5.44
N ASN A 473 25.44 -14.20 -4.33
CA ASN A 473 26.55 -15.15 -4.21
C ASN A 473 26.05 -16.57 -3.89
N ILE A 474 24.79 -16.74 -3.50
CA ILE A 474 24.17 -18.04 -3.23
C ILE A 474 23.71 -18.66 -4.56
N PRO A 475 24.22 -19.84 -4.96
CA PRO A 475 23.91 -20.41 -6.26
C PRO A 475 22.46 -20.88 -6.36
N ASN A 476 21.83 -20.64 -7.50
CA ASN A 476 20.51 -21.17 -7.81
C ASN A 476 20.51 -22.71 -7.85
N GLN A 477 19.62 -23.33 -7.09
CA GLN A 477 19.38 -24.77 -7.09
C GLN A 477 17.91 -25.08 -7.33
N ASN A 478 17.64 -26.09 -8.17
CA ASN A 478 16.27 -26.54 -8.41
C ASN A 478 15.75 -27.34 -7.19
N PRO A 479 14.52 -27.11 -6.73
CA PRO A 479 13.95 -27.88 -5.63
C PRO A 479 13.82 -29.36 -6.02
N THR A 480 14.24 -30.26 -5.13
CA THR A 480 14.05 -31.70 -5.30
C THR A 480 12.76 -32.12 -4.59
N ALA A 481 11.77 -32.55 -5.36
CA ALA A 481 10.50 -33.06 -4.83
C ALA A 481 10.10 -34.35 -5.53
N ALA A 482 9.39 -35.23 -4.82
CA ALA A 482 8.80 -36.42 -5.42
C ALA A 482 7.65 -36.01 -6.35
N LEU A 483 7.71 -36.41 -7.62
CA LEU A 483 6.64 -36.16 -8.57
C LEU A 483 5.54 -37.22 -8.39
N LYS A 484 4.36 -36.78 -7.94
CA LYS A 484 3.16 -37.60 -7.85
C LYS A 484 2.09 -37.02 -8.76
N MET A 485 1.42 -37.88 -9.53
CA MET A 485 0.26 -37.45 -10.31
C MET A 485 -0.83 -36.94 -9.37
N HIS A 486 -1.46 -35.83 -9.73
CA HIS A 486 -2.59 -35.30 -9.00
C HIS A 486 -3.81 -36.21 -9.17
N ASP A 487 -4.76 -36.13 -8.23
CA ASP A 487 -6.06 -36.78 -8.39
C ASP A 487 -6.90 -35.96 -9.38
N HIS A 488 -7.12 -36.50 -10.58
CA HIS A 488 -7.90 -35.87 -11.64
C HIS A 488 -9.28 -36.51 -11.70
N GLN A 489 -10.32 -35.73 -11.46
CA GLN A 489 -11.70 -36.16 -11.63
C GLN A 489 -12.22 -35.68 -12.98
N GLU A 490 -12.37 -36.59 -13.93
CA GLU A 490 -12.91 -36.25 -15.26
C GLU A 490 -14.29 -35.59 -15.18
N ALA A 491 -15.12 -35.99 -14.20
CA ALA A 491 -16.43 -35.41 -13.96
C ALA A 491 -16.39 -33.93 -13.49
N LYS A 492 -15.23 -33.35 -13.16
CA LYS A 492 -15.13 -31.93 -12.79
C LYS A 492 -15.05 -31.08 -14.06
N LEU A 493 -16.00 -30.16 -14.24
CA LEU A 493 -15.98 -29.20 -15.33
C LEU A 493 -15.04 -28.04 -14.98
N PRO A 494 -13.93 -27.82 -15.71
CA PRO A 494 -13.04 -26.71 -15.43
C PRO A 494 -13.67 -25.39 -15.87
N LEU A 495 -13.61 -24.36 -15.02
CA LEU A 495 -14.08 -23.01 -15.34
C LEU A 495 -13.51 -22.49 -16.66
N LYS A 496 -12.22 -22.77 -16.91
CA LYS A 496 -11.54 -22.41 -18.17
C LYS A 496 -12.33 -22.86 -19.41
N ARG A 497 -12.90 -24.07 -19.40
CA ARG A 497 -13.67 -24.58 -20.55
C ARG A 497 -14.93 -23.76 -20.82
N VAL A 498 -15.57 -23.25 -19.76
CA VAL A 498 -16.75 -22.38 -19.85
C VAL A 498 -16.37 -20.97 -20.30
N ARG A 499 -15.21 -20.46 -19.85
CA ARG A 499 -14.66 -19.20 -20.36
C ARG A 499 -14.36 -19.29 -21.86
N ASP A 500 -13.67 -20.36 -22.28
CA ASP A 500 -13.35 -20.61 -23.69
C ASP A 500 -14.64 -20.67 -24.53
N LEU A 501 -15.69 -21.34 -24.03
CA LEU A 501 -17.00 -21.36 -24.70
C LEU A 501 -17.61 -19.95 -24.84
N LEU A 502 -17.59 -19.14 -23.78
CA LEU A 502 -18.15 -17.78 -23.83
C LEU A 502 -17.37 -16.89 -24.81
N VAL A 503 -16.05 -17.06 -24.90
CA VAL A 503 -15.21 -16.41 -25.90
C VAL A 503 -15.57 -16.87 -27.32
N ASP A 504 -15.76 -18.18 -27.54
CA ASP A 504 -16.22 -18.73 -28.82
C ASP A 504 -17.58 -18.16 -29.24
N ARG A 505 -18.40 -17.72 -28.27
CA ARG A 505 -19.72 -17.09 -28.47
C ARG A 505 -19.66 -15.56 -28.44
N GLY A 506 -18.47 -14.98 -28.58
CA GLY A 506 -18.26 -13.55 -28.77
C GLY A 506 -18.47 -12.70 -27.53
N TYR A 507 -18.20 -13.24 -26.34
CA TYR A 507 -18.11 -12.47 -25.11
C TYR A 507 -16.68 -12.11 -24.76
N HIS A 508 -16.52 -11.01 -24.03
CA HIS A 508 -15.28 -10.63 -23.37
C HIS A 508 -15.37 -10.85 -21.86
N GLU A 509 -14.29 -11.32 -21.23
CA GLU A 509 -14.23 -11.42 -19.77
C GLU A 509 -14.08 -10.02 -19.16
N ALA A 510 -14.87 -9.73 -18.13
CA ALA A 510 -14.76 -8.55 -17.28
C ALA A 510 -14.38 -8.98 -15.86
N ILE A 511 -13.65 -8.11 -15.16
CA ILE A 511 -13.37 -8.24 -13.72
C ILE A 511 -13.79 -6.92 -13.08
N THR A 512 -14.83 -6.96 -12.25
CA THR A 512 -15.37 -5.78 -11.58
C THR A 512 -15.00 -5.78 -10.10
N TYR A 513 -15.03 -4.61 -9.47
CA TYR A 513 -14.73 -4.50 -8.04
C TYR A 513 -15.73 -5.31 -7.22
N SER A 514 -15.22 -5.99 -6.18
CA SER A 514 -16.04 -6.78 -5.25
C SER A 514 -16.88 -5.93 -4.31
N PHE A 515 -16.55 -4.64 -4.18
CA PHE A 515 -17.30 -3.64 -3.44
C PHE A 515 -17.90 -2.62 -4.41
N VAL A 516 -19.16 -2.26 -4.17
CA VAL A 516 -20.04 -1.57 -5.09
C VAL A 516 -20.87 -0.52 -4.35
N GLU A 517 -21.58 0.30 -5.12
CA GLU A 517 -22.42 1.36 -4.58
C GLU A 517 -23.66 0.73 -3.90
N PRO A 518 -23.90 0.98 -2.60
CA PRO A 518 -24.99 0.35 -1.86
C PRO A 518 -26.38 0.68 -2.43
N GLU A 519 -26.60 1.92 -2.85
CA GLU A 519 -27.92 2.36 -3.33
C GLU A 519 -28.27 1.74 -4.69
N GLN A 520 -27.31 1.65 -5.61
CA GLN A 520 -27.51 0.92 -6.86
C GLN A 520 -27.71 -0.59 -6.63
N GLN A 521 -27.00 -1.18 -5.66
CA GLN A 521 -27.14 -2.59 -5.33
C GLN A 521 -28.57 -2.95 -4.91
N LYS A 522 -29.20 -2.10 -4.09
CA LYS A 522 -30.60 -2.26 -3.65
C LYS A 522 -31.59 -2.26 -4.82
N LEU A 523 -31.23 -1.70 -5.97
CA LEU A 523 -32.06 -1.75 -7.17
C LEU A 523 -32.04 -3.14 -7.85
N VAL A 524 -30.96 -3.89 -7.66
CA VAL A 524 -30.78 -5.23 -8.25
C VAL A 524 -31.25 -6.32 -7.28
N VAL A 525 -30.84 -6.22 -6.00
CA VAL A 525 -31.15 -7.17 -4.94
C VAL A 525 -31.80 -6.42 -3.76
N PRO A 526 -33.10 -6.05 -3.86
CA PRO A 526 -33.79 -5.33 -2.79
C PRO A 526 -34.04 -6.23 -1.58
N GLY A 527 -33.99 -5.65 -0.38
CA GLY A 527 -34.36 -6.33 0.87
C GLY A 527 -33.27 -7.22 1.47
N VAL A 528 -32.06 -7.21 0.91
CA VAL A 528 -30.87 -7.85 1.47
C VAL A 528 -29.86 -6.75 1.82
N ASP A 529 -29.56 -6.61 3.11
CA ASP A 529 -28.53 -5.68 3.55
C ASP A 529 -27.15 -6.24 3.21
N ALA A 530 -26.31 -5.42 2.59
CA ALA A 530 -24.96 -5.81 2.24
C ALA A 530 -23.99 -5.55 3.40
N LEU A 531 -22.85 -6.26 3.40
CA LEU A 531 -21.75 -5.95 4.31
C LEU A 531 -21.13 -4.60 3.91
N ILE A 532 -21.24 -3.60 4.79
CA ILE A 532 -20.68 -2.27 4.60
C ILE A 532 -19.26 -2.20 5.17
N LEU A 533 -18.32 -1.71 4.38
CA LEU A 533 -16.94 -1.45 4.80
C LEU A 533 -16.91 -0.17 5.66
N PRO A 534 -16.39 -0.21 6.90
CA PRO A 534 -16.33 0.99 7.76
C PRO A 534 -15.40 2.09 7.25
N ASN A 535 -14.28 1.69 6.63
CA ASN A 535 -13.27 2.59 6.09
C ASN A 535 -13.07 2.31 4.59
N PRO A 536 -14.07 2.61 3.73
CA PRO A 536 -13.97 2.34 2.31
C PRO A 536 -13.09 3.38 1.61
N ILE A 537 -12.61 3.03 0.40
CA ILE A 537 -11.90 3.99 -0.46
C ILE A 537 -12.80 5.16 -0.89
N SER A 538 -14.10 4.90 -1.10
CA SER A 538 -15.13 5.90 -1.35
C SER A 538 -16.52 5.38 -0.97
N ALA A 539 -17.51 6.26 -0.89
CA ALA A 539 -18.89 5.86 -0.58
C ALA A 539 -19.50 4.94 -1.65
N GLU A 540 -19.12 5.12 -2.92
CA GLU A 540 -19.54 4.29 -4.06
C GLU A 540 -18.87 2.91 -4.08
N MET A 541 -17.90 2.68 -3.20
CA MET A 541 -17.12 1.43 -3.08
C MET A 541 -17.19 0.90 -1.64
N SER A 542 -18.39 0.96 -1.03
CA SER A 542 -18.59 0.71 0.39
C SER A 542 -19.41 -0.54 0.74
N ALA A 543 -20.12 -1.17 -0.21
CA ALA A 543 -20.86 -2.40 0.04
C ALA A 543 -20.26 -3.59 -0.68
N MET A 544 -20.06 -4.73 0.00
CA MET A 544 -19.70 -5.97 -0.69
C MET A 544 -20.83 -6.40 -1.63
N ARG A 545 -20.47 -6.90 -2.82
CA ARG A 545 -21.44 -7.24 -3.87
C ARG A 545 -22.28 -8.48 -3.51
N LEU A 546 -23.60 -8.35 -3.65
CA LEU A 546 -24.58 -9.43 -3.48
C LEU A 546 -24.78 -10.26 -4.76
N GLY A 547 -24.23 -9.78 -5.88
CA GLY A 547 -24.21 -10.43 -7.19
C GLY A 547 -23.30 -9.67 -8.14
N LEU A 548 -23.03 -10.24 -9.30
CA LEU A 548 -22.17 -9.68 -10.34
C LEU A 548 -22.92 -8.76 -11.30
N ILE A 549 -24.25 -8.87 -11.37
CA ILE A 549 -25.10 -8.13 -12.31
C ILE A 549 -24.86 -6.62 -12.20
N GLN A 550 -24.79 -6.03 -11.00
CA GLN A 550 -24.57 -4.58 -10.84
C GLN A 550 -23.25 -4.12 -11.48
N GLY A 551 -22.14 -4.82 -11.21
CA GLY A 551 -20.83 -4.50 -11.78
C GLY A 551 -20.83 -4.62 -13.29
N LEU A 552 -21.46 -5.66 -13.83
CA LEU A 552 -21.60 -5.87 -15.27
C LEU A 552 -22.44 -4.78 -15.94
N LEU A 553 -23.58 -4.39 -15.35
CA LEU A 553 -24.41 -3.29 -15.88
C LEU A 553 -23.64 -1.96 -15.88
N ASN A 554 -22.92 -1.64 -14.81
CA ASN A 554 -22.07 -0.46 -14.75
C ASN A 554 -20.96 -0.48 -15.82
N THR A 555 -20.43 -1.65 -16.12
CA THR A 555 -19.43 -1.84 -17.19
C THR A 555 -20.04 -1.64 -18.58
N VAL A 556 -21.28 -2.08 -18.81
CA VAL A 556 -22.02 -1.77 -20.04
C VAL A 556 -22.21 -0.26 -20.20
N VAL A 557 -22.70 0.42 -19.15
CA VAL A 557 -22.90 1.89 -19.15
C VAL A 557 -21.58 2.62 -19.42
N HIS A 558 -20.48 2.18 -18.81
CA HIS A 558 -19.16 2.76 -19.01
C HIS A 558 -18.72 2.73 -20.49
N ASN A 559 -18.98 1.61 -21.17
CA ASN A 559 -18.66 1.41 -22.58
C ASN A 559 -19.62 2.16 -23.51
N GLN A 560 -20.92 2.17 -23.20
CA GLN A 560 -21.92 2.92 -23.97
C GLN A 560 -21.66 4.43 -23.92
N LYS A 561 -21.22 4.97 -22.77
CA LYS A 561 -20.74 6.37 -22.65
C LYS A 561 -19.50 6.67 -23.51
N ARG A 562 -18.77 5.64 -23.93
CA ARG A 562 -17.61 5.69 -24.84
C ARG A 562 -17.97 5.25 -26.26
N GLN A 563 -19.24 5.42 -26.63
CA GLN A 563 -19.75 5.20 -27.98
C GLN A 563 -19.62 3.74 -28.46
N GLN A 564 -19.60 2.77 -27.53
CA GLN A 564 -19.65 1.35 -27.81
C GLN A 564 -21.06 0.82 -27.53
N PRO A 565 -21.96 0.75 -28.54
CA PRO A 565 -23.36 0.39 -28.32
C PRO A 565 -23.58 -1.11 -28.10
N ARG A 566 -22.74 -1.96 -28.71
CA ARG A 566 -22.79 -3.43 -28.60
C ARG A 566 -21.78 -3.89 -27.55
N VAL A 567 -22.27 -4.49 -26.47
CA VAL A 567 -21.43 -4.95 -25.36
C VAL A 567 -21.86 -6.36 -24.96
N ARG A 568 -20.90 -7.29 -24.89
CA ARG A 568 -21.10 -8.69 -24.48
C ARG A 568 -20.01 -9.07 -23.49
N LEU A 569 -20.37 -9.16 -22.22
CA LEU A 569 -19.41 -9.37 -21.13
C LEU A 569 -19.83 -10.56 -20.28
N PHE A 570 -18.85 -11.27 -19.73
CA PHE A 570 -19.08 -12.23 -18.66
C PHE A 570 -18.06 -12.04 -17.54
N GLU A 571 -18.41 -12.43 -16.32
CA GLU A 571 -17.53 -12.40 -15.17
C GLU A 571 -17.72 -13.67 -14.34
N TYR A 572 -16.61 -14.18 -13.81
CA TYR A 572 -16.62 -15.15 -12.72
C TYR A 572 -16.10 -14.47 -11.45
N GLY A 573 -16.82 -14.61 -10.35
CA GLY A 573 -16.41 -14.01 -9.09
C GLY A 573 -17.29 -14.41 -7.92
N LEU A 574 -16.85 -14.08 -6.71
CA LEU A 574 -17.62 -14.34 -5.49
C LEU A 574 -18.71 -13.28 -5.29
N ARG A 575 -19.88 -13.71 -4.81
CA ARG A 575 -20.86 -12.86 -4.13
C ARG A 575 -20.83 -13.09 -2.62
N PHE A 576 -21.23 -12.08 -1.84
CA PHE A 576 -21.09 -12.07 -0.39
C PHE A 576 -22.45 -11.87 0.27
N ILE A 577 -23.10 -12.97 0.70
CA ILE A 577 -24.44 -12.91 1.31
C ILE A 577 -24.31 -13.05 2.83
N PRO A 578 -24.88 -12.13 3.64
CA PRO A 578 -24.91 -12.30 5.08
C PRO A 578 -25.60 -13.60 5.50
N CYS A 579 -24.93 -14.36 6.37
CA CYS A 579 -25.36 -15.67 6.81
C CYS A 579 -24.74 -15.99 8.17
N GLU A 580 -25.52 -15.90 9.25
CA GLU A 580 -25.03 -16.12 10.62
C GLU A 580 -24.40 -17.50 10.85
N SER A 581 -24.80 -18.51 10.08
CA SER A 581 -24.25 -19.87 10.18
C SER A 581 -22.93 -20.06 9.42
N ALA A 582 -22.48 -19.08 8.64
CA ALA A 582 -21.17 -19.11 7.99
C ALA A 582 -20.07 -18.67 8.97
N GLU A 583 -18.85 -19.20 8.81
CA GLU A 583 -17.71 -18.99 9.72
C GLU A 583 -17.46 -17.52 10.07
N ASN A 584 -17.61 -16.61 9.10
CA ASN A 584 -17.38 -15.18 9.26
C ASN A 584 -18.68 -14.36 9.14
N GLY A 585 -19.85 -14.98 9.39
CA GLY A 585 -21.16 -14.36 9.21
C GLY A 585 -21.52 -14.06 7.74
N MET A 586 -20.73 -14.55 6.78
CA MET A 586 -20.86 -14.27 5.36
C MET A 586 -20.68 -15.55 4.53
N ARG A 587 -21.66 -15.86 3.69
CA ARG A 587 -21.56 -16.92 2.69
C ARG A 587 -20.96 -16.36 1.41
N GLN A 588 -19.84 -16.96 0.99
CA GLN A 588 -19.11 -16.56 -0.21
C GLN A 588 -19.34 -17.60 -1.30
N GLU A 589 -20.12 -17.23 -2.31
CA GLU A 589 -20.57 -18.16 -3.35
C GLU A 589 -19.94 -17.78 -4.70
N PRO A 590 -19.31 -18.74 -5.40
CA PRO A 590 -18.78 -18.49 -6.73
C PRO A 590 -19.93 -18.39 -7.72
N MET A 591 -19.98 -17.28 -8.44
CA MET A 591 -20.99 -16.98 -9.45
C MET A 591 -20.34 -16.85 -10.82
N LEU A 592 -21.07 -17.27 -11.86
CA LEU A 592 -20.80 -16.95 -13.24
C LEU A 592 -21.96 -16.09 -13.75
N ALA A 593 -21.67 -14.88 -14.21
CA ALA A 593 -22.67 -13.98 -14.75
C ALA A 593 -22.25 -13.44 -16.10
N GLY A 594 -23.23 -12.96 -16.87
CA GLY A 594 -22.96 -12.29 -18.12
C GLY A 594 -24.07 -11.34 -18.53
N VAL A 595 -23.73 -10.45 -19.46
CA VAL A 595 -24.59 -9.40 -19.97
C VAL A 595 -24.39 -9.23 -21.47
N ILE A 596 -25.48 -9.05 -22.20
CA ILE A 596 -25.46 -8.69 -23.62
C ILE A 596 -26.38 -7.48 -23.86
N ALA A 597 -25.90 -6.54 -24.67
CA ALA A 597 -26.62 -5.34 -25.08
C ALA A 597 -26.27 -4.95 -26.52
N GLY A 598 -27.20 -4.29 -27.21
CA GLY A 598 -27.02 -3.81 -28.59
C GLY A 598 -27.42 -4.84 -29.65
N THR A 599 -26.72 -4.83 -30.79
CA THR A 599 -27.05 -5.70 -31.93
C THR A 599 -26.49 -7.12 -31.76
N ARG A 600 -27.18 -8.12 -32.33
CA ARG A 600 -26.78 -9.54 -32.30
C ARG A 600 -25.40 -9.74 -32.93
N SER A 601 -25.22 -9.26 -34.15
CA SER A 601 -23.92 -9.16 -34.82
C SER A 601 -23.43 -7.72 -34.86
N GLU A 602 -22.14 -7.56 -35.14
CA GLU A 602 -21.60 -6.32 -35.67
C GLU A 602 -22.19 -6.03 -37.06
N GLU A 603 -21.98 -4.81 -37.56
CA GLU A 603 -22.39 -4.42 -38.89
C GLU A 603 -21.78 -5.36 -39.93
N HIS A 604 -22.63 -6.02 -40.71
CA HIS A 604 -22.19 -7.07 -41.63
C HIS A 604 -23.08 -7.11 -42.87
N TRP A 605 -22.48 -7.17 -44.06
CA TRP A 605 -23.16 -7.05 -45.35
C TRP A 605 -24.20 -8.14 -45.65
N ASN A 606 -24.09 -9.30 -45.00
CA ASN A 606 -24.98 -10.46 -45.20
C ASN A 606 -25.76 -10.90 -43.95
N ILE A 607 -25.63 -10.17 -42.83
CA ILE A 607 -26.37 -10.49 -41.60
C ILE A 607 -27.32 -9.33 -41.31
N GLU A 608 -28.61 -9.63 -41.20
CA GLU A 608 -29.62 -8.63 -40.87
C GLU A 608 -29.35 -8.00 -39.50
N THR A 609 -29.47 -6.67 -39.43
CA THR A 609 -29.22 -5.92 -38.21
C THR A 609 -30.41 -6.06 -37.25
N ASN A 610 -30.29 -6.95 -36.28
CA ASN A 610 -31.28 -7.20 -35.24
C ASN A 610 -30.69 -6.94 -33.85
N THR A 611 -31.49 -6.35 -32.95
CA THR A 611 -31.13 -6.20 -31.53
C THR A 611 -31.18 -7.56 -30.85
N VAL A 612 -30.29 -7.81 -29.89
CA VAL A 612 -30.32 -9.04 -29.09
C VAL A 612 -31.67 -9.20 -28.36
N ASP A 613 -32.11 -10.44 -28.21
CA ASP A 613 -33.31 -10.81 -27.47
C ASP A 613 -33.04 -11.91 -26.42
N PHE A 614 -34.08 -12.28 -25.66
CA PHE A 614 -33.98 -13.26 -24.58
C PHE A 614 -33.45 -14.61 -25.07
N PHE A 615 -33.81 -15.01 -26.29
CA PHE A 615 -33.42 -16.30 -26.85
C PHE A 615 -31.96 -16.34 -27.31
N ASP A 616 -31.39 -15.19 -27.68
CA ASP A 616 -29.94 -15.07 -27.91
C ASP A 616 -29.16 -15.45 -26.65
N LEU A 617 -29.49 -14.82 -25.51
CA LEU A 617 -28.81 -15.13 -24.24
C LEU A 617 -29.16 -16.54 -23.74
N LYS A 618 -30.40 -17.00 -23.93
CA LYS A 618 -30.80 -18.35 -23.55
C LYS A 618 -29.96 -19.39 -24.27
N GLY A 619 -29.74 -19.25 -25.58
CA GLY A 619 -28.89 -20.17 -26.34
C GLY A 619 -27.43 -20.17 -25.87
N ASP A 620 -26.93 -19.02 -25.45
CA ASP A 620 -25.58 -18.91 -24.87
C ASP A 620 -25.50 -19.62 -23.49
N VAL A 621 -26.53 -19.49 -22.65
CA VAL A 621 -26.63 -20.20 -21.35
C VAL A 621 -26.86 -21.70 -21.53
N GLU A 622 -27.69 -22.12 -22.49
CA GLU A 622 -27.88 -23.53 -22.84
C GLU A 622 -26.55 -24.17 -23.24
N ALA A 623 -25.74 -23.49 -24.07
CA ALA A 623 -24.41 -23.98 -24.44
C ALA A 623 -23.49 -24.17 -23.22
N ILE A 624 -23.60 -23.32 -22.18
CA ILE A 624 -22.85 -23.49 -20.92
C ILE A 624 -23.34 -24.73 -20.18
N LEU A 625 -24.65 -24.88 -20.02
CA LEU A 625 -25.27 -26.00 -19.30
C LEU A 625 -25.04 -27.34 -20.00
N GLU A 626 -25.01 -27.37 -21.33
CA GLU A 626 -24.72 -28.56 -22.14
C GLU A 626 -23.29 -29.11 -21.90
N LEU A 627 -22.34 -28.29 -21.42
CA LEU A 627 -21.02 -28.78 -21.01
C LEU A 627 -21.07 -29.74 -19.80
N SER A 628 -22.17 -29.71 -19.03
CA SER A 628 -22.43 -30.70 -17.99
C SER A 628 -22.79 -32.09 -18.54
N ALA A 629 -23.05 -32.21 -19.85
CA ALA A 629 -23.52 -33.44 -20.49
C ALA A 629 -24.75 -34.07 -19.81
N ASN A 630 -25.61 -33.21 -19.24
CA ASN A 630 -26.80 -33.61 -18.50
C ASN A 630 -28.06 -32.88 -19.02
N ASP A 631 -28.42 -33.14 -20.27
CA ASP A 631 -29.48 -32.42 -21.00
C ASP A 631 -30.87 -32.49 -20.34
N LYS A 632 -31.09 -33.46 -19.45
CA LYS A 632 -32.36 -33.64 -18.74
C LYS A 632 -32.41 -32.95 -17.38
N ALA A 633 -31.28 -32.45 -16.87
CA ALA A 633 -31.21 -31.94 -15.51
C ALA A 633 -31.58 -30.48 -15.37
N TYR A 634 -31.64 -29.71 -16.46
CA TYR A 634 -31.93 -28.28 -16.39
C TYR A 634 -33.27 -27.89 -17.03
N SER A 635 -33.88 -26.83 -16.49
CA SER A 635 -35.07 -26.21 -17.05
C SER A 635 -35.10 -24.70 -16.78
N PHE A 636 -35.87 -23.99 -17.59
CA PHE A 636 -36.11 -22.55 -17.43
C PHE A 636 -37.56 -22.34 -17.03
N VAL A 637 -37.77 -21.87 -15.79
CA VAL A 637 -39.12 -21.65 -15.24
C VAL A 637 -39.36 -20.15 -15.16
N ALA A 638 -40.49 -19.67 -15.68
CA ALA A 638 -40.84 -18.25 -15.59
C ALA A 638 -40.83 -17.81 -14.12
N THR A 639 -40.06 -16.77 -13.82
CA THR A 639 -39.90 -16.25 -12.45
C THR A 639 -40.04 -14.74 -12.43
N LYS A 640 -40.28 -14.17 -11.25
CA LYS A 640 -40.24 -12.72 -11.02
C LYS A 640 -38.96 -12.39 -10.29
N HIS A 641 -38.12 -11.54 -10.89
CA HIS A 641 -36.92 -11.02 -10.26
C HIS A 641 -36.97 -9.48 -10.27
N PRO A 642 -36.68 -8.78 -9.16
CA PRO A 642 -36.82 -7.32 -9.07
C PRO A 642 -36.04 -6.55 -10.14
N ALA A 643 -34.86 -7.03 -10.52
CA ALA A 643 -34.02 -6.42 -11.54
C ALA A 643 -34.47 -6.69 -12.99
N LEU A 644 -35.38 -7.64 -13.22
CA LEU A 644 -35.68 -8.18 -14.55
C LEU A 644 -37.14 -7.91 -14.96
N HIS A 645 -37.38 -7.87 -16.27
CA HIS A 645 -38.71 -7.71 -16.85
C HIS A 645 -39.58 -8.95 -16.56
N PRO A 646 -40.78 -8.80 -15.95
CA PRO A 646 -41.56 -9.92 -15.41
C PRO A 646 -42.10 -10.89 -16.47
N GLY A 647 -42.23 -10.45 -17.73
CA GLY A 647 -42.61 -11.31 -18.86
C GLY A 647 -41.43 -11.87 -19.67
N GLN A 648 -40.19 -11.57 -19.28
CA GLN A 648 -38.97 -11.95 -20.01
C GLN A 648 -37.86 -12.34 -19.03
N SER A 649 -38.22 -13.12 -18.00
CA SER A 649 -37.32 -13.60 -16.95
C SER A 649 -37.63 -15.06 -16.61
N ALA A 650 -36.56 -15.84 -16.40
CA ALA A 650 -36.65 -17.22 -15.98
C ALA A 650 -35.62 -17.55 -14.89
N ALA A 651 -36.03 -18.39 -13.94
CA ALA A 651 -35.14 -19.08 -13.03
C ALA A 651 -34.48 -20.24 -13.79
N ILE A 652 -33.18 -20.41 -13.58
CA ILE A 652 -32.41 -21.53 -14.09
C ILE A 652 -32.44 -22.59 -13.00
N VAL A 653 -33.10 -23.71 -13.28
CA VAL A 653 -33.33 -24.80 -12.32
C VAL A 653 -32.54 -26.01 -12.76
N VAL A 654 -31.71 -26.56 -11.86
CA VAL A 654 -30.98 -27.82 -12.06
C VAL A 654 -31.34 -28.80 -10.96
N ASP A 655 -31.74 -30.03 -11.32
CA ASP A 655 -32.21 -31.07 -10.38
C ASP A 655 -33.30 -30.56 -9.41
N GLY A 656 -34.19 -29.70 -9.90
CA GLY A 656 -35.27 -29.09 -9.11
C GLY A 656 -34.85 -27.93 -8.19
N LYS A 657 -33.56 -27.59 -8.11
CA LYS A 657 -33.04 -26.44 -7.35
C LYS A 657 -32.83 -25.23 -8.26
N GLU A 658 -33.30 -24.06 -7.85
CA GLU A 658 -32.93 -22.79 -8.49
C GLU A 658 -31.44 -22.49 -8.24
N ILE A 659 -30.68 -22.35 -9.32
CA ILE A 659 -29.23 -22.10 -9.28
C ILE A 659 -28.86 -20.75 -9.86
N GLY A 660 -29.82 -20.00 -10.41
CA GLY A 660 -29.54 -18.76 -11.10
C GLY A 660 -30.75 -18.17 -11.80
N VAL A 661 -30.53 -17.06 -12.50
CA VAL A 661 -31.56 -16.32 -13.23
C VAL A 661 -31.04 -15.89 -14.60
N ILE A 662 -31.96 -15.73 -15.55
CA ILE A 662 -31.75 -15.11 -16.85
C ILE A 662 -32.91 -14.18 -17.16
N GLY A 663 -32.65 -13.01 -17.73
CA GLY A 663 -33.74 -12.17 -18.22
C GLY A 663 -33.32 -10.82 -18.77
N THR A 664 -34.29 -10.15 -19.39
CA THR A 664 -34.13 -8.76 -19.84
C THR A 664 -34.19 -7.85 -18.62
N VAL A 665 -33.30 -6.87 -18.51
CA VAL A 665 -33.29 -5.87 -17.43
C VAL A 665 -34.63 -5.11 -17.41
N HIS A 666 -35.19 -4.86 -16.23
CA HIS A 666 -36.45 -4.16 -16.10
C HIS A 666 -36.34 -2.73 -16.70
N PRO A 667 -37.30 -2.21 -17.49
CA PRO A 667 -37.18 -0.91 -18.15
C PRO A 667 -36.94 0.28 -17.19
N GLU A 668 -37.51 0.21 -15.99
CA GLU A 668 -37.22 1.22 -14.95
C GLU A 668 -35.77 1.17 -14.47
N LEU A 669 -35.18 -0.03 -14.40
CA LEU A 669 -33.79 -0.23 -14.01
C LEU A 669 -32.85 0.20 -15.15
N GLU A 670 -33.20 -0.11 -16.40
CA GLU A 670 -32.52 0.37 -17.61
C GLU A 670 -32.34 1.90 -17.56
N ARG A 671 -33.43 2.62 -17.26
CA ARG A 671 -33.42 4.08 -17.09
C ARG A 671 -32.57 4.55 -15.89
N LYS A 672 -32.67 3.88 -14.73
CA LYS A 672 -31.92 4.26 -13.51
C LYS A 672 -30.41 4.09 -13.68
N PHE A 673 -29.96 3.03 -14.39
CA PHE A 673 -28.55 2.80 -14.70
C PHE A 673 -28.06 3.67 -15.87
N GLY A 674 -28.97 4.20 -16.70
CA GLY A 674 -28.60 4.94 -17.91
C GLY A 674 -28.10 4.03 -19.02
N LEU A 675 -28.71 2.85 -19.15
CA LEU A 675 -28.45 1.89 -20.22
C LEU A 675 -29.13 2.35 -21.52
N ASN A 676 -28.43 2.17 -22.64
CA ASN A 676 -28.96 2.45 -23.96
C ASN A 676 -29.55 1.18 -24.59
N GLY A 677 -30.86 1.03 -24.49
CA GLY A 677 -31.60 -0.04 -25.13
C GLY A 677 -31.56 -1.37 -24.35
N ARG A 678 -32.25 -2.35 -24.94
CA ARG A 678 -32.47 -3.66 -24.32
C ARG A 678 -31.16 -4.31 -23.90
N THR A 679 -31.06 -4.60 -22.62
CA THR A 679 -29.92 -5.28 -21.98
C THR A 679 -30.42 -6.55 -21.31
N ILE A 680 -29.69 -7.65 -21.46
CA ILE A 680 -30.11 -8.98 -21.03
C ILE A 680 -28.98 -9.59 -20.21
N VAL A 681 -29.32 -10.14 -19.05
CA VAL A 681 -28.33 -10.64 -18.08
C VAL A 681 -28.64 -12.08 -17.67
N PHE A 682 -27.60 -12.80 -17.26
CA PHE A 682 -27.73 -14.04 -16.50
C PHE A 682 -26.77 -14.04 -15.32
N GLU A 683 -27.10 -14.81 -14.29
CA GLU A 683 -26.22 -15.11 -13.16
C GLU A 683 -26.52 -16.52 -12.67
N ILE A 684 -25.48 -17.35 -12.50
CA ILE A 684 -25.56 -18.76 -12.13
C ILE A 684 -24.55 -19.07 -11.02
N GLU A 685 -24.97 -19.84 -10.02
CA GLU A 685 -24.11 -20.42 -9.01
C GLU A 685 -23.15 -21.43 -9.65
N TRP A 686 -21.86 -21.11 -9.71
CA TRP A 686 -20.85 -21.96 -10.36
C TRP A 686 -20.75 -23.34 -9.71
N SER A 687 -20.90 -23.42 -8.39
CA SER A 687 -20.88 -24.68 -7.64
C SER A 687 -21.94 -25.67 -8.11
N ALA A 688 -23.04 -25.21 -8.69
CA ALA A 688 -24.12 -26.06 -9.16
C ALA A 688 -23.86 -26.66 -10.55
N ILE A 689 -22.95 -26.09 -11.34
CA ILE A 689 -22.70 -26.50 -12.74
C ILE A 689 -21.25 -26.92 -12.99
N ASN A 690 -20.41 -27.00 -11.95
CA ASN A 690 -18.99 -27.35 -12.08
C ASN A 690 -18.72 -28.86 -12.20
N ARG A 691 -19.75 -29.65 -12.49
CA ARG A 691 -19.67 -31.10 -12.72
C ARG A 691 -20.31 -31.47 -14.06
N LYS A 692 -19.78 -32.52 -14.68
CA LYS A 692 -20.33 -33.14 -15.88
C LYS A 692 -20.57 -34.63 -15.67
N VAL A 693 -21.56 -35.16 -16.38
CA VAL A 693 -21.81 -36.60 -16.49
C VAL A 693 -20.73 -37.20 -17.40
N ILE A 694 -20.15 -38.33 -16.96
CA ILE A 694 -19.17 -39.05 -17.78
C ILE A 694 -19.94 -39.86 -18.83
N PRO A 695 -19.65 -39.69 -20.14
CA PRO A 695 -20.36 -40.41 -21.18
C PRO A 695 -20.21 -41.94 -21.05
N GLU A 696 -21.34 -42.65 -21.10
CA GLU A 696 -21.38 -44.10 -21.23
C GLU A 696 -21.74 -44.49 -22.67
N ALA A 697 -20.95 -45.37 -23.29
CA ALA A 697 -21.21 -45.81 -24.66
C ALA A 697 -22.46 -46.70 -24.71
N VAL A 698 -23.44 -46.32 -25.54
CA VAL A 698 -24.67 -47.09 -25.79
C VAL A 698 -24.70 -47.68 -27.19
N ALA A 699 -25.42 -48.79 -27.37
CA ALA A 699 -25.58 -49.40 -28.69
C ALA A 699 -26.39 -48.50 -29.63
N LEU A 700 -25.88 -48.29 -30.84
CA LEU A 700 -26.58 -47.56 -31.91
C LEU A 700 -27.42 -48.54 -32.74
N SER A 701 -28.66 -48.15 -33.06
CA SER A 701 -29.51 -48.95 -33.95
C SER A 701 -28.93 -49.03 -35.36
N LYS A 702 -28.98 -50.23 -35.95
CA LYS A 702 -28.67 -50.45 -37.38
C LYS A 702 -29.90 -50.24 -38.27
N PHE A 703 -31.07 -50.03 -37.69
CA PHE A 703 -32.35 -49.89 -38.37
C PHE A 703 -32.70 -48.41 -38.57
N PRO A 704 -33.42 -48.04 -39.65
CA PRO A 704 -33.75 -46.64 -39.93
C PRO A 704 -34.69 -46.04 -38.88
N ALA A 705 -34.57 -44.72 -38.65
CA ALA A 705 -35.52 -43.95 -37.86
C ALA A 705 -36.64 -43.39 -38.73
N ASN A 706 -37.82 -43.21 -38.14
CA ASN A 706 -38.99 -42.60 -38.78
C ASN A 706 -39.32 -41.26 -38.12
N ARG A 707 -39.67 -40.26 -38.93
CA ARG A 707 -40.12 -38.95 -38.46
C ARG A 707 -41.63 -38.81 -38.63
N ARG A 708 -42.31 -38.29 -37.61
CA ARG A 708 -43.72 -37.90 -37.65
C ARG A 708 -43.87 -36.51 -37.03
N ASP A 709 -44.50 -35.61 -37.76
CA ASP A 709 -44.72 -34.24 -37.30
C ASP A 709 -46.16 -34.12 -36.81
N ILE A 710 -46.35 -33.49 -35.64
CA ILE A 710 -47.67 -33.21 -35.06
C ILE A 710 -47.82 -31.70 -34.87
N ALA A 711 -49.03 -31.19 -35.14
CA ALA A 711 -49.39 -29.80 -34.92
C ALA A 711 -50.36 -29.71 -33.74
N VAL A 712 -49.88 -29.25 -32.60
CA VAL A 712 -50.61 -29.24 -31.33
C VAL A 712 -51.09 -27.83 -31.02
N VAL A 713 -52.40 -27.63 -30.88
CA VAL A 713 -52.99 -26.35 -30.48
C VAL A 713 -53.28 -26.35 -28.98
N VAL A 714 -52.73 -25.36 -28.28
CA VAL A 714 -52.84 -25.20 -26.82
C VAL A 714 -53.11 -23.75 -26.45
N ASP A 715 -53.51 -23.50 -25.21
CA ASP A 715 -53.58 -22.15 -24.65
C ASP A 715 -52.21 -21.44 -24.74
N GLN A 716 -52.24 -20.14 -25.03
CA GLN A 716 -51.03 -19.36 -25.26
C GLN A 716 -50.11 -19.31 -24.02
N ALA A 717 -50.65 -19.42 -22.81
CA ALA A 717 -49.90 -19.41 -21.55
C ALA A 717 -49.14 -20.72 -21.29
N VAL A 718 -49.51 -21.84 -21.91
CA VAL A 718 -48.85 -23.14 -21.70
C VAL A 718 -47.42 -23.10 -22.24
N ALA A 719 -46.42 -23.45 -21.43
CA ALA A 719 -45.04 -23.43 -21.89
C ALA A 719 -44.79 -24.51 -22.96
N SER A 720 -44.11 -24.16 -24.05
CA SER A 720 -43.80 -25.13 -25.11
C SER A 720 -42.88 -26.25 -24.63
N GLY A 721 -42.00 -25.97 -23.66
CA GLY A 721 -41.16 -26.97 -23.00
C GLY A 721 -41.97 -28.05 -22.30
N ASP A 722 -43.07 -27.70 -21.63
CA ASP A 722 -43.95 -28.67 -20.95
C ASP A 722 -44.60 -29.64 -21.93
N ILE A 723 -44.97 -29.15 -23.12
CA ILE A 723 -45.51 -29.99 -24.20
C ILE A 723 -44.44 -30.95 -24.73
N VAL A 724 -43.22 -30.46 -25.00
CA VAL A 724 -42.12 -31.31 -25.47
C VAL A 724 -41.76 -32.37 -24.42
N ASN A 725 -41.71 -32.01 -23.14
CA ASN A 725 -41.45 -32.94 -22.04
C ASN A 725 -42.55 -33.99 -21.93
N ALA A 726 -43.83 -33.61 -22.05
CA ALA A 726 -44.92 -34.57 -22.06
C ALA A 726 -44.87 -35.52 -23.26
N CYS A 727 -44.42 -35.07 -24.44
CA CYS A 727 -44.14 -35.97 -25.55
C CYS A 727 -43.04 -36.99 -25.22
N LEU A 728 -41.96 -36.55 -24.57
CA LEU A 728 -40.86 -37.43 -24.15
C LEU A 728 -41.29 -38.44 -23.07
N GLU A 729 -42.13 -38.02 -22.12
CA GLU A 729 -42.71 -38.88 -21.07
C GLU A 729 -43.59 -39.99 -21.65
N ALA A 730 -44.45 -39.65 -22.62
CA ALA A 730 -45.40 -40.58 -23.22
C ALA A 730 -44.84 -41.41 -24.39
N GLY A 731 -43.65 -41.06 -24.91
CA GLY A 731 -43.10 -41.63 -26.13
C GLY A 731 -42.57 -43.07 -26.06
N GLY A 732 -42.54 -43.67 -24.87
CA GLY A 732 -42.13 -45.05 -24.65
C GLY A 732 -40.70 -45.36 -25.14
N GLU A 733 -40.45 -46.62 -25.50
CA GLU A 733 -39.11 -47.09 -25.91
C GLU A 733 -38.70 -46.66 -27.33
N PHE A 734 -39.69 -46.36 -28.18
CA PHE A 734 -39.46 -46.03 -29.59
C PHE A 734 -39.13 -44.56 -29.81
N LEU A 735 -39.66 -43.62 -29.02
CA LEU A 735 -39.36 -42.20 -29.19
C LEU A 735 -37.91 -41.90 -28.78
N LYS A 736 -37.11 -41.42 -29.74
CA LYS A 736 -35.72 -41.00 -29.52
C LYS A 736 -35.56 -39.50 -29.34
N ALA A 737 -36.45 -38.70 -29.94
CA ALA A 737 -36.43 -37.25 -29.80
C ALA A 737 -37.81 -36.65 -30.10
N ALA A 738 -38.12 -35.56 -29.39
CA ALA A 738 -39.21 -34.63 -29.70
C ALA A 738 -38.62 -33.23 -29.85
N LYS A 739 -38.79 -32.59 -31.01
CA LYS A 739 -38.23 -31.26 -31.30
C LYS A 739 -39.29 -30.30 -31.79
N LEU A 740 -39.46 -29.18 -31.09
CA LEU A 740 -40.25 -28.04 -31.57
C LEU A 740 -39.53 -27.39 -32.75
N PHE A 741 -40.22 -27.15 -33.85
CA PHE A 741 -39.65 -26.47 -35.02
C PHE A 741 -40.48 -25.29 -35.52
N ASP A 742 -41.71 -25.10 -35.04
CA ASP A 742 -42.52 -23.92 -35.35
C ASP A 742 -43.49 -23.56 -34.21
N VAL A 743 -43.74 -22.26 -34.04
CA VAL A 743 -44.73 -21.70 -33.11
C VAL A 743 -45.55 -20.66 -33.86
N TYR A 744 -46.81 -20.99 -34.14
CA TYR A 744 -47.69 -20.13 -34.90
C TYR A 744 -48.79 -19.52 -34.02
N VAL A 745 -48.83 -18.18 -33.99
CA VAL A 745 -49.89 -17.38 -33.37
C VAL A 745 -50.41 -16.41 -34.44
N GLY A 746 -51.65 -16.60 -34.87
CA GLY A 746 -52.20 -15.78 -35.95
C GLY A 746 -53.45 -16.37 -36.59
N LYS A 747 -53.73 -15.92 -37.81
CA LYS A 747 -54.94 -16.26 -38.56
C LYS A 747 -55.08 -17.78 -38.73
N GLY A 748 -56.19 -18.34 -38.25
CA GLY A 748 -56.48 -19.78 -38.30
C GLY A 748 -56.12 -20.54 -37.02
N VAL A 749 -55.61 -19.86 -35.99
CA VAL A 749 -55.62 -20.34 -34.60
C VAL A 749 -56.66 -19.50 -33.84
N GLU A 750 -57.40 -20.13 -32.93
CA GLU A 750 -58.34 -19.43 -32.04
C GLU A 750 -57.61 -18.36 -31.21
N GLU A 751 -58.27 -17.23 -30.95
CA GLU A 751 -57.70 -16.17 -30.12
C GLU A 751 -57.36 -16.69 -28.72
N GLY A 752 -56.19 -16.33 -28.19
CA GLY A 752 -55.68 -16.86 -26.92
C GLY A 752 -55.04 -18.26 -27.00
N LYS A 753 -54.99 -18.88 -28.20
CA LYS A 753 -54.28 -20.15 -28.43
C LYS A 753 -53.07 -19.98 -29.34
N LYS A 754 -52.20 -20.99 -29.32
CA LYS A 754 -51.04 -21.11 -30.22
C LYS A 754 -50.93 -22.53 -30.77
N SER A 755 -50.37 -22.65 -31.97
CA SER A 755 -50.06 -23.94 -32.59
C SER A 755 -48.56 -24.22 -32.49
N LEU A 756 -48.20 -25.41 -32.00
CA LEU A 756 -46.83 -25.87 -31.83
C LEU A 756 -46.59 -27.04 -32.79
N ALA A 757 -45.63 -26.90 -33.69
CA ALA A 757 -45.25 -27.99 -34.59
C ALA A 757 -44.06 -28.76 -34.00
N ILE A 758 -44.27 -30.04 -33.70
CA ILE A 758 -43.30 -30.91 -33.01
C ILE A 758 -42.97 -32.10 -33.90
N ALA A 759 -41.68 -32.29 -34.17
CA ALA A 759 -41.14 -33.44 -34.88
C ALA A 759 -40.78 -34.56 -33.88
N LEU A 760 -41.44 -35.69 -34.01
CA LEU A 760 -41.20 -36.91 -33.26
C LEU A 760 -40.31 -37.84 -34.10
N THR A 761 -39.18 -38.28 -33.53
CA THR A 761 -38.27 -39.25 -34.16
C THR A 761 -38.40 -40.59 -33.44
N LEU A 762 -38.87 -41.62 -34.14
CA LEU A 762 -39.11 -42.95 -33.61
C LEU A 762 -38.14 -43.98 -34.21
N GLN A 763 -37.53 -44.83 -33.37
CA GLN A 763 -36.57 -45.84 -33.80
C GLN A 763 -36.51 -47.00 -32.79
N SER A 764 -36.38 -48.24 -33.28
CA SER A 764 -36.07 -49.41 -32.45
C SER A 764 -34.61 -49.84 -32.65
N ASN A 765 -34.01 -50.41 -31.61
CA ASN A 765 -32.67 -51.00 -31.67
C ASN A 765 -32.68 -52.44 -32.20
N GLU A 766 -33.86 -53.08 -32.27
CA GLU A 766 -34.00 -54.51 -32.54
C GLU A 766 -34.58 -54.81 -33.93
N ARG A 767 -35.39 -53.91 -34.48
CA ARG A 767 -36.03 -54.08 -35.79
C ARG A 767 -36.38 -52.74 -36.46
N THR A 768 -36.76 -52.81 -37.73
CA THR A 768 -37.43 -51.69 -38.41
C THR A 768 -38.87 -51.59 -37.87
N LEU A 769 -39.31 -50.36 -37.56
CA LEU A 769 -40.67 -50.09 -37.11
C LEU A 769 -41.65 -50.13 -38.30
N GLU A 770 -42.80 -50.78 -38.11
CA GLU A 770 -43.89 -50.78 -39.09
C GLU A 770 -44.84 -49.61 -38.81
N ASP A 771 -45.69 -49.24 -39.78
CA ASP A 771 -46.59 -48.08 -39.64
C ASP A 771 -47.55 -48.21 -38.44
N ALA A 772 -47.97 -49.42 -38.09
CA ALA A 772 -48.81 -49.67 -36.93
C ALA A 772 -48.10 -49.35 -35.61
N ASP A 773 -46.80 -49.68 -35.49
CA ASP A 773 -46.00 -49.35 -34.31
C ASP A 773 -45.85 -47.83 -34.15
N ILE A 774 -45.60 -47.15 -35.28
CA ILE A 774 -45.39 -45.70 -35.32
C ILE A 774 -46.69 -44.97 -34.98
N ALA A 775 -47.81 -45.34 -35.61
CA ALA A 775 -49.11 -44.73 -35.36
C ALA A 775 -49.52 -44.92 -33.90
N GLY A 776 -49.37 -46.12 -33.34
CA GLY A 776 -49.70 -46.39 -31.94
C GLY A 776 -48.89 -45.53 -30.95
N ALA A 777 -47.60 -45.32 -31.21
CA ALA A 777 -46.77 -44.46 -30.37
C ALA A 777 -47.16 -42.97 -30.48
N VAL A 778 -47.46 -42.49 -31.69
CA VAL A 778 -47.92 -41.10 -31.91
C VAL A 778 -49.28 -40.86 -31.27
N ASP A 779 -50.23 -41.79 -31.43
CA ASP A 779 -51.57 -41.68 -30.83
C ASP A 779 -51.50 -41.63 -29.31
N ALA A 780 -50.62 -42.43 -28.70
CA ALA A 780 -50.37 -42.40 -27.25
C ALA A 780 -49.81 -41.05 -26.78
N ILE A 781 -48.84 -40.49 -27.50
CA ILE A 781 -48.27 -39.16 -27.21
C ILE A 781 -49.35 -38.08 -27.31
N VAL A 782 -50.13 -38.08 -28.41
CA VAL A 782 -51.19 -37.11 -28.65
C VAL A 782 -52.26 -37.19 -27.56
N ALA A 783 -52.71 -38.39 -27.21
CA ALA A 783 -53.70 -38.59 -26.15
C ALA A 783 -53.21 -38.06 -24.81
N HIS A 784 -51.95 -38.31 -24.45
CA HIS A 784 -51.35 -37.82 -23.21
C HIS A 784 -51.27 -36.29 -23.17
N VAL A 785 -50.83 -35.67 -24.27
CA VAL A 785 -50.74 -34.20 -24.37
C VAL A 785 -52.13 -33.57 -24.35
N ALA A 786 -53.13 -34.19 -25.00
CA ALA A 786 -54.51 -33.75 -24.97
C ALA A 786 -55.12 -33.80 -23.56
N GLU A 787 -54.88 -34.90 -22.82
CA GLU A 787 -55.35 -35.07 -21.45
C GLU A 787 -54.71 -34.06 -20.48
N LYS A 788 -53.39 -33.86 -20.58
CA LYS A 788 -52.62 -33.03 -19.65
C LYS A 788 -52.79 -31.52 -19.87
N PHE A 789 -52.99 -31.08 -21.12
CA PHE A 789 -52.98 -29.64 -21.47
C PHE A 789 -54.23 -29.17 -22.22
N GLY A 790 -55.25 -30.01 -22.39
CA GLY A 790 -56.43 -29.68 -23.20
C GLY A 790 -56.09 -29.41 -24.67
N ALA A 791 -55.05 -30.07 -25.16
CA ALA A 791 -54.52 -29.85 -26.49
C ALA A 791 -55.39 -30.49 -27.59
N SER A 792 -55.46 -29.86 -28.76
CA SER A 792 -56.12 -30.41 -29.94
C SER A 792 -55.16 -30.49 -31.12
N LEU A 793 -55.20 -31.59 -31.87
CA LEU A 793 -54.51 -31.71 -33.16
C LEU A 793 -55.14 -30.75 -34.18
N ARG A 794 -54.29 -30.12 -34.98
CA ARG A 794 -54.70 -29.35 -36.15
C ARG A 794 -54.55 -30.22 -37.40
N ASP A 795 -55.59 -30.26 -38.22
CA ASP A 795 -55.58 -30.89 -39.55
C ASP A 795 -54.59 -30.21 -40.52
#